data_AF-A0A9D7NM73-F1
#
_entry.id   AF-A0A9D7NM73-F1
#
_cell.length_a   1.000
_cell.length_b   1.000
_cell.length_c   1.000
_cell.angle_alpha   90.00
_cell.angle_beta   90.00
_cell.angle_gamma   90.00
#
_symmetry.space_group_name_H-M   'P 1'
#
loop_
_entity.id
_entity.type
_entity.pdbx_description
1 polymer ?
#
loop_
_entity_poly.entity_id
_entity_poly.type
_entity_poly.pdbx_seq_one_letter_code
_entity_poly.pdbx_strand_id
1 'polypeptide(L)'
;MTASPALLHSSVRDGCAVLILDNPPVNGLGLALRSALAAAIDAANADPAIHAILLTGANGLFSGGADIREFNTPKMLAEPNLHSLIQVVEQSAKPVVAAISGTCMGGGLELSLACHYRVATPDAEVGLPEVKIGLLPGAGGTQRLPRAVGLEVALNMIVSGNAVAAKLLAKTRLFDRVAEGDVVDIAIALINEQRASGAVPKLLREERVRHPEAEAFLGFVRTSVKSMSGPFPAPLKCVEAVAASLKLPFEQGLANEKQLFTELMFGPESRALRHFFFGERAAAKIPDVPEDTPLRPVSRIGIIGAGTMGGGIAMNFLNAGLPVTLLEMKQEALDRGIATIRKNYESALKKGKLSAEKLAQRMALLTPSLSYDALADADLIIEAVFEDIGVKQQVFEKLDAIAKPGAILASNTSTLDLDAIAAFTQRPQDVVGLHFFSPANVMKLLEVVRGSATAKDALATVMKLAKKIKKIAVVSGVCDGFIGNRMVEQYGRQALYLVEEGASPQQVDRALEKFGMAMGLFRMSDLAGNDIGWAIRKRRYVEQPDMRYPRIADKLCELGRFGQKTGKGWYRYEAGAREAIVDPEVDALITAHRAELGITPRAISDEEIVSRCILALVNEGARILDEGIAARASDIDMVYITGYGFPVHKGGPMLYADGLGLYSVLRTLRSYAAHSHGDRSFWQPAALIERLVANGQSFNG
;
A
#
# COMPACT_ATOMS: atom_id res chain seq x y z
N MET A 1 5.49 35.51 -13.46
CA MET A 1 5.14 34.25 -14.16
C MET A 1 6.42 33.64 -14.68
N THR A 2 7.02 32.72 -13.94
CA THR A 2 8.18 31.95 -14.40
C THR A 2 7.71 31.01 -15.51
N ALA A 3 8.35 31.05 -16.68
CA ALA A 3 8.03 30.14 -17.78
C ALA A 3 8.09 28.69 -17.26
N SER A 4 7.04 27.90 -17.54
CA SER A 4 7.07 26.47 -17.21
C SER A 4 8.26 25.82 -17.93
N PRO A 5 9.06 24.98 -17.25
CA PRO A 5 10.18 24.30 -17.88
C PRO A 5 9.71 23.46 -19.07
N ALA A 6 10.53 23.37 -20.12
CA ALA A 6 10.23 22.58 -21.29
C ALA A 6 10.13 21.09 -20.91
N LEU A 7 9.01 20.44 -21.28
CA LEU A 7 8.73 19.03 -20.97
C LEU A 7 9.48 18.06 -21.89
N LEU A 8 10.06 18.57 -22.97
CA LEU A 8 10.80 17.84 -23.99
C LEU A 8 11.96 18.73 -24.44
N HIS A 9 13.18 18.20 -24.39
CA HIS A 9 14.36 18.87 -24.96
C HIS A 9 14.73 18.19 -26.27
N SER A 10 15.14 18.98 -27.26
CA SER A 10 15.64 18.48 -28.54
C SER A 10 17.06 18.96 -28.80
N SER A 11 17.88 18.08 -29.35
CA SER A 11 19.23 18.41 -29.84
C SER A 11 19.56 17.56 -31.06
N VAL A 12 20.62 17.92 -31.79
CA VAL A 12 21.11 17.15 -32.93
C VAL A 12 22.52 16.67 -32.65
N ARG A 13 22.77 15.38 -32.84
CA ARG A 13 24.08 14.74 -32.67
C ARG A 13 24.32 13.77 -33.83
N ASP A 14 25.39 13.96 -34.59
CA ASP A 14 25.76 13.12 -35.75
C ASP A 14 24.59 12.87 -36.73
N GLY A 15 23.81 13.92 -37.00
CA GLY A 15 22.63 13.86 -37.88
C GLY A 15 21.45 13.08 -37.29
N CYS A 16 21.47 12.77 -35.98
CA CYS A 16 20.36 12.19 -35.25
C CYS A 16 19.65 13.27 -34.42
N ALA A 17 18.32 13.34 -34.49
CA ALA A 17 17.52 14.18 -33.60
C ALA A 17 17.34 13.46 -32.26
N VAL A 18 17.90 14.01 -31.17
CA VAL A 18 17.81 13.45 -29.82
C VAL A 18 16.69 14.16 -29.07
N LEU A 19 15.61 13.41 -28.81
CA LEU A 19 14.41 13.87 -28.11
C LEU A 19 14.43 13.33 -26.68
N ILE A 20 14.60 14.23 -25.71
CA ILE A 20 14.80 13.92 -24.29
C ILE A 20 13.53 14.25 -23.53
N LEU A 21 12.83 13.22 -23.05
CA LEU A 21 11.65 13.36 -22.18
C LEU A 21 12.06 13.98 -20.84
N ASP A 22 11.44 15.07 -20.42
CA ASP A 22 11.75 15.76 -19.15
C ASP A 22 10.46 16.23 -18.46
N ASN A 23 9.68 15.26 -17.97
CA ASN A 23 8.45 15.51 -17.20
C ASN A 23 8.59 14.88 -15.80
N PRO A 24 9.30 15.53 -14.87
CA PRO A 24 9.57 14.98 -13.55
C PRO A 24 8.27 14.65 -12.78
N PRO A 25 8.30 13.65 -11.89
CA PRO A 25 9.49 12.93 -11.42
C PRO A 25 9.89 11.71 -12.26
N VAL A 26 9.03 11.25 -13.19
CA VAL A 26 9.20 9.96 -13.88
C VAL A 26 8.94 10.01 -15.38
N ASN A 27 9.03 11.18 -16.01
CA ASN A 27 8.76 11.37 -17.44
C ASN A 27 7.40 10.78 -17.86
N GLY A 28 6.36 11.09 -17.08
CA GLY A 28 5.00 10.58 -17.32
C GLY A 28 4.46 11.07 -18.67
N LEU A 29 3.86 10.17 -19.45
CA LEU A 29 3.35 10.45 -20.79
C LEU A 29 2.00 11.19 -20.76
N GLY A 30 2.00 12.38 -20.16
CA GLY A 30 0.84 13.29 -20.11
C GLY A 30 0.60 13.98 -21.45
N LEU A 31 -0.60 14.53 -21.66
CA LEU A 31 -1.04 15.09 -22.94
C LEU A 31 -0.04 16.09 -23.53
N ALA A 32 0.51 16.98 -22.71
CA ALA A 32 1.47 17.98 -23.16
C ALA A 32 2.76 17.34 -23.69
N LEU A 33 3.29 16.31 -23.00
CA LEU A 33 4.48 15.59 -23.46
C LEU A 33 4.18 14.76 -24.72
N ARG A 34 3.03 14.07 -24.77
CA ARG A 34 2.61 13.31 -25.96
C ARG A 34 2.50 14.22 -27.19
N SER A 35 1.91 15.40 -27.02
CA SER A 35 1.75 16.41 -28.09
C SER A 35 3.10 16.94 -28.56
N ALA A 36 3.97 17.30 -27.62
CA ALA A 36 5.31 17.80 -27.93
C ALA A 36 6.14 16.74 -28.67
N LEU A 37 6.05 15.47 -28.24
CA LEU A 37 6.80 14.38 -28.86
C LEU A 37 6.34 14.10 -30.29
N ALA A 38 5.02 14.05 -30.53
CA ALA A 38 4.49 13.88 -31.88
C ALA A 38 4.97 14.99 -32.82
N ALA A 39 4.85 16.26 -32.40
CA ALA A 39 5.29 17.40 -33.21
C ALA A 39 6.80 17.39 -33.47
N ALA A 40 7.60 16.97 -32.49
CA ALA A 40 9.05 16.86 -32.64
C ALA A 40 9.46 15.73 -33.61
N ILE A 41 8.74 14.61 -33.63
CA ILE A 41 8.94 13.53 -34.60
C ILE A 41 8.60 14.02 -36.01
N ASP A 42 7.49 14.74 -36.19
CA ASP A 42 7.10 15.31 -37.48
C ASP A 42 8.15 16.31 -37.99
N ALA A 43 8.64 17.20 -37.11
CA ALA A 43 9.71 18.14 -37.44
C ALA A 43 11.00 17.42 -37.83
N ALA A 44 11.40 16.40 -37.07
CA ALA A 44 12.59 15.61 -37.36
C ALA A 44 12.45 14.83 -38.69
N ASN A 45 11.25 14.35 -39.04
CA ASN A 45 10.99 13.73 -40.33
C ASN A 45 11.10 14.71 -41.49
N ALA A 46 10.67 15.96 -41.33
CA ALA A 46 10.74 17.00 -42.35
C ALA A 46 12.16 17.55 -42.59
N ASP A 47 13.07 17.47 -41.62
CA ASP A 47 14.42 18.04 -41.73
C ASP A 47 15.39 17.11 -42.50
N PRO A 48 15.85 17.44 -43.72
CA PRO A 48 16.74 16.58 -44.50
C PRO A 48 18.12 16.35 -43.86
N ALA A 49 18.55 17.17 -42.90
CA ALA A 49 19.81 16.96 -42.19
C ALA A 49 19.73 15.81 -41.17
N ILE A 50 18.51 15.46 -40.74
CA ILE A 50 18.27 14.37 -39.81
C ILE A 50 18.11 13.05 -40.56
N HIS A 51 18.84 12.02 -40.18
CA HIS A 51 18.70 10.67 -40.74
C HIS A 51 18.11 9.65 -39.76
N ALA A 52 18.07 9.95 -38.45
CA ALA A 52 17.45 9.11 -37.43
C ALA A 52 16.92 9.94 -36.24
N ILE A 53 16.01 9.37 -35.46
CA ILE A 53 15.41 9.97 -34.27
C ILE A 53 15.72 9.10 -33.06
N LEU A 54 16.22 9.69 -31.97
CA LEU A 54 16.52 8.99 -30.72
C LEU A 54 15.58 9.48 -29.63
N LEU A 55 14.85 8.57 -29.00
CA LEU A 55 14.03 8.85 -27.83
C LEU A 55 14.81 8.44 -26.58
N THR A 56 14.95 9.34 -25.62
CA THR A 56 15.55 9.04 -24.31
C THR A 56 14.89 9.88 -23.23
N GLY A 57 15.26 9.69 -21.96
CA GLY A 57 14.70 10.47 -20.85
C GLY A 57 15.78 11.15 -20.01
N ALA A 58 15.42 12.31 -19.45
CA ALA A 58 16.25 13.04 -18.50
C ALA A 58 16.25 12.36 -17.12
N ASN A 59 17.16 12.81 -16.24
CA ASN A 59 17.19 12.45 -14.82
C ASN A 59 17.38 10.95 -14.54
N GLY A 60 18.05 10.23 -15.44
CA GLY A 60 18.42 8.82 -15.24
C GLY A 60 17.25 7.84 -15.35
N LEU A 61 16.19 8.19 -16.08
CA LEU A 61 15.06 7.29 -16.38
C LEU A 61 14.49 7.61 -17.76
N PHE A 62 14.01 6.59 -18.49
CA PHE A 62 13.31 6.76 -19.76
C PHE A 62 11.90 7.33 -19.54
N SER A 63 11.00 6.51 -19.00
CA SER A 63 9.62 6.90 -18.66
C SER A 63 8.97 5.88 -17.72
N GLY A 64 8.24 6.36 -16.73
CA GLY A 64 7.40 5.56 -15.83
C GLY A 64 6.05 5.16 -16.42
N GLY A 65 5.74 5.56 -17.65
CA GLY A 65 4.49 5.24 -18.34
C GLY A 65 3.47 6.38 -18.33
N ALA A 66 2.19 6.04 -18.28
CA ALA A 66 1.11 7.02 -18.30
C ALA A 66 1.22 8.03 -17.15
N ASP A 67 0.85 9.28 -17.40
CA ASP A 67 0.84 10.29 -16.35
C ASP A 67 -0.32 10.06 -15.39
N ILE A 68 0.01 9.59 -14.19
CA ILE A 68 -0.96 9.24 -13.16
C ILE A 68 -1.83 10.44 -12.73
N ARG A 69 -1.37 11.69 -12.95
CA ARG A 69 -2.13 12.91 -12.65
C ARG A 69 -3.30 13.13 -13.60
N GLU A 70 -3.26 12.53 -14.80
CA GLU A 70 -4.32 12.64 -15.79
C GLU A 70 -5.40 11.57 -15.62
N PHE A 71 -5.19 10.56 -14.78
CA PHE A 71 -6.17 9.49 -14.56
C PHE A 71 -7.51 10.07 -14.09
N ASN A 72 -8.61 9.53 -14.64
CA ASN A 72 -9.98 10.02 -14.41
C ASN A 72 -10.23 11.48 -14.84
N THR A 73 -9.36 12.06 -15.66
CA THR A 73 -9.57 13.38 -16.29
C THR A 73 -9.77 13.23 -17.80
N PRO A 74 -10.41 14.20 -18.48
CA PRO A 74 -10.50 14.19 -19.94
C PRO A 74 -9.14 14.13 -20.66
N LYS A 75 -8.05 14.60 -20.02
CA LYS A 75 -6.70 14.63 -20.61
C LYS A 75 -6.13 13.22 -20.87
N MET A 76 -6.53 12.23 -20.09
CA MET A 76 -6.09 10.84 -20.27
C MET A 76 -6.50 10.28 -21.65
N LEU A 77 -7.67 10.69 -22.15
CA LEU A 77 -8.23 10.20 -23.42
C LEU A 77 -8.00 11.16 -24.58
N ALA A 78 -7.47 12.36 -24.32
CA ALA A 78 -7.26 13.39 -25.33
C ALA A 78 -6.13 13.02 -26.32
N GLU A 79 -6.34 13.43 -27.58
CA GLU A 79 -5.36 13.26 -28.66
C GLU A 79 -4.21 14.29 -28.61
N PRO A 80 -2.97 13.90 -28.97
CA PRO A 80 -2.55 12.54 -29.30
C PRO A 80 -2.53 11.65 -28.05
N ASN A 81 -3.31 10.58 -28.05
CA ASN A 81 -3.27 9.57 -27.00
C ASN A 81 -2.08 8.63 -27.25
N LEU A 82 -1.79 7.70 -26.32
CA LEU A 82 -0.61 6.84 -26.46
C LEU A 82 -0.65 5.94 -27.71
N HIS A 83 -1.83 5.50 -28.15
CA HIS A 83 -1.97 4.70 -29.38
C HIS A 83 -1.60 5.53 -30.61
N SER A 84 -2.09 6.76 -30.69
CA SER A 84 -1.80 7.69 -31.78
C SER A 84 -0.32 8.04 -31.82
N LEU A 85 0.29 8.29 -30.65
CA LEU A 85 1.73 8.54 -30.55
C LEU A 85 2.56 7.31 -30.98
N ILE A 86 2.13 6.10 -30.60
CA ILE A 86 2.75 4.85 -31.06
C ILE A 86 2.68 4.72 -32.59
N GLN A 87 1.54 5.07 -33.20
CA GLN A 87 1.40 5.07 -34.66
C GLN A 87 2.33 6.09 -35.32
N VAL A 88 2.47 7.30 -34.76
CA VAL A 88 3.45 8.30 -35.23
C VAL A 88 4.88 7.75 -35.21
N VAL A 89 5.25 7.02 -34.15
CA VAL A 89 6.57 6.38 -34.06
C VAL A 89 6.74 5.25 -35.09
N GLU A 90 5.77 4.34 -35.20
CA GLU A 90 5.84 3.20 -36.15
C GLU A 90 5.85 3.65 -37.61
N GLN A 91 5.18 4.76 -37.93
CA GLN A 91 5.04 5.29 -39.30
C GLN A 91 6.10 6.34 -39.65
N SER A 92 7.03 6.64 -38.73
CA SER A 92 8.07 7.62 -38.96
C SER A 92 8.90 7.26 -40.21
N ALA A 93 9.09 8.25 -41.10
CA ALA A 93 9.87 8.08 -42.32
C ALA A 93 11.37 7.80 -42.06
N LYS A 94 11.83 8.11 -40.84
CA LYS A 94 13.21 7.88 -40.38
C LYS A 94 13.23 6.87 -39.24
N PRO A 95 14.31 6.06 -39.13
CA PRO A 95 14.48 5.14 -38.02
C PRO A 95 14.39 5.85 -36.67
N VAL A 96 13.59 5.29 -35.76
CA VAL A 96 13.40 5.75 -34.39
C VAL A 96 14.02 4.75 -33.43
N VAL A 97 14.92 5.18 -32.56
CA VAL A 97 15.60 4.35 -31.57
C VAL A 97 15.17 4.75 -30.17
N ALA A 98 14.70 3.81 -29.36
CA ALA A 98 14.57 4.03 -27.93
C ALA A 98 15.91 3.77 -27.22
N ALA A 99 16.48 4.81 -26.64
CA ALA A 99 17.72 4.77 -25.86
C ALA A 99 17.39 4.76 -24.35
N ILE A 100 17.36 3.55 -23.77
CA ILE A 100 16.77 3.27 -22.46
C ILE A 100 17.84 3.18 -21.36
N SER A 101 17.84 4.12 -20.43
CA SER A 101 18.57 4.04 -19.17
C SER A 101 17.60 4.14 -17.99
N GLY A 102 17.98 3.58 -16.85
CA GLY A 102 17.15 3.56 -15.65
C GLY A 102 15.80 2.89 -15.86
N THR A 103 14.70 3.57 -15.57
CA THR A 103 13.35 2.96 -15.56
C THR A 103 12.58 3.19 -16.86
N CYS A 104 12.03 2.12 -17.45
CA CYS A 104 11.13 2.15 -18.60
C CYS A 104 9.91 1.23 -18.37
N MET A 105 8.80 1.82 -17.91
CA MET A 105 7.64 1.08 -17.40
C MET A 105 6.35 1.41 -18.14
N GLY A 106 5.43 0.44 -18.17
CA GLY A 106 4.08 0.59 -18.69
C GLY A 106 4.06 1.24 -20.07
N GLY A 107 3.31 2.32 -20.23
CA GLY A 107 3.25 3.09 -21.47
C GLY A 107 4.60 3.56 -22.04
N GLY A 108 5.64 3.71 -21.21
CA GLY A 108 7.00 4.03 -21.66
C GLY A 108 7.63 2.84 -22.38
N LEU A 109 7.45 1.64 -21.84
CA LEU A 109 7.86 0.41 -22.52
C LEU A 109 7.00 0.16 -23.77
N GLU A 110 5.68 0.42 -23.72
CA GLU A 110 4.80 0.32 -24.90
C GLU A 110 5.24 1.27 -26.03
N LEU A 111 5.62 2.50 -25.71
CA LEU A 111 6.20 3.45 -26.67
C LEU A 111 7.52 2.93 -27.24
N SER A 112 8.40 2.37 -26.42
CA SER A 112 9.68 1.81 -26.89
C SER A 112 9.49 0.58 -27.79
N LEU A 113 8.46 -0.23 -27.55
CA LEU A 113 8.12 -1.41 -28.36
C LEU A 113 7.66 -1.02 -29.77
N ALA A 114 7.18 0.22 -29.95
CA ALA A 114 6.82 0.79 -31.24
C ALA A 114 8.03 1.32 -32.03
N CYS A 115 9.13 1.64 -31.35
CA CYS A 115 10.35 2.14 -31.99
C CYS A 115 10.94 1.08 -32.94
N HIS A 116 11.70 1.55 -33.92
CA HIS A 116 12.36 0.69 -34.91
C HIS A 116 13.49 -0.12 -34.26
N TYR A 117 14.23 0.51 -33.34
CA TYR A 117 15.28 -0.12 -32.56
C TYR A 117 15.18 0.25 -31.08
N ARG A 118 15.78 -0.58 -30.21
CA ARG A 118 15.90 -0.35 -28.77
C ARG A 118 17.32 -0.67 -28.31
N VAL A 119 17.94 0.26 -27.60
CA VAL A 119 19.20 0.04 -26.89
C VAL A 119 19.01 0.31 -25.40
N ALA A 120 19.77 -0.38 -24.55
CA ALA A 120 19.66 -0.18 -23.10
C ALA A 120 20.99 -0.33 -22.36
N THR A 121 21.10 0.35 -21.21
CA THR A 121 22.13 0.03 -20.21
C THR A 121 21.80 -1.30 -19.50
N PRO A 122 22.78 -2.08 -19.01
CA PRO A 122 22.51 -3.43 -18.49
C PRO A 122 21.64 -3.46 -17.22
N ASP A 123 21.68 -2.38 -16.45
CA ASP A 123 20.94 -2.15 -15.21
C ASP A 123 19.55 -1.51 -15.42
N ALA A 124 19.23 -1.08 -16.64
CA ALA A 124 17.93 -0.51 -16.94
C ALA A 124 16.81 -1.51 -16.60
N GLU A 125 15.76 -1.04 -15.94
CA GLU A 125 14.62 -1.84 -15.52
C GLU A 125 13.43 -1.60 -16.47
N VAL A 126 12.95 -2.68 -17.09
CA VAL A 126 11.77 -2.67 -17.97
C VAL A 126 10.63 -3.48 -17.38
N GLY A 127 9.38 -3.03 -17.54
CA GLY A 127 8.22 -3.78 -17.05
C GLY A 127 6.86 -3.20 -17.46
N LEU A 128 5.82 -4.00 -17.29
CA LEU A 128 4.42 -3.65 -17.56
C LEU A 128 3.58 -3.82 -16.28
N PRO A 129 3.60 -2.83 -15.37
CA PRO A 129 3.05 -2.97 -14.00
C PRO A 129 1.53 -2.74 -13.88
N GLU A 130 0.80 -2.60 -14.99
CA GLU A 130 -0.63 -2.23 -15.03
C GLU A 130 -1.52 -3.15 -14.17
N VAL A 131 -1.18 -4.43 -14.06
CA VAL A 131 -1.89 -5.40 -13.21
C VAL A 131 -1.92 -4.98 -11.73
N LYS A 132 -0.91 -4.23 -11.26
CA LYS A 132 -0.82 -3.74 -9.87
C LYS A 132 -1.88 -2.68 -9.55
N ILE A 133 -2.48 -2.06 -10.57
CA ILE A 133 -3.61 -1.12 -10.45
C ILE A 133 -4.91 -1.70 -11.05
N GLY A 134 -4.96 -3.02 -11.21
CA GLY A 134 -6.14 -3.73 -11.70
C GLY A 134 -6.40 -3.53 -13.19
N LEU A 135 -5.37 -3.20 -13.97
CA LEU A 135 -5.44 -2.99 -15.41
C LEU A 135 -4.57 -4.01 -16.14
N LEU A 136 -4.46 -3.84 -17.45
CA LEU A 136 -3.49 -4.52 -18.30
C LEU A 136 -2.81 -3.48 -19.21
N PRO A 137 -1.68 -3.80 -19.85
CA PRO A 137 -1.04 -2.93 -20.83
C PRO A 137 -1.99 -2.65 -21.98
N GLY A 138 -2.32 -1.38 -22.19
CA GLY A 138 -3.47 -0.98 -23.01
C GLY A 138 -3.12 -0.23 -24.28
N ALA A 139 -1.84 -0.13 -24.66
CA ALA A 139 -1.36 0.55 -25.87
C ALA A 139 -0.51 -0.39 -26.75
N GLY A 140 -0.86 -1.67 -26.76
CA GLY A 140 -0.26 -2.74 -27.55
C GLY A 140 0.85 -3.50 -26.85
N GLY A 141 1.09 -3.27 -25.55
CA GLY A 141 2.07 -4.01 -24.77
C GLY A 141 1.80 -5.51 -24.74
N THR A 142 0.54 -5.95 -24.64
CA THR A 142 0.22 -7.39 -24.63
C THR A 142 0.35 -8.02 -26.01
N GLN A 143 0.47 -7.21 -27.06
CA GLN A 143 0.68 -7.67 -28.43
C GLN A 143 2.15 -7.63 -28.84
N ARG A 144 2.89 -6.57 -28.51
CA ARG A 144 4.29 -6.41 -28.92
C ARG A 144 5.27 -7.14 -28.01
N LEU A 145 5.05 -7.16 -26.70
CA LEU A 145 6.01 -7.80 -25.77
C LEU A 145 6.17 -9.32 -26.03
N PRO A 146 5.10 -10.12 -26.24
CA PRO A 146 5.26 -11.54 -26.57
C PRO A 146 6.04 -11.80 -27.87
N ARG A 147 6.03 -10.85 -28.81
CA ARG A 147 6.81 -10.91 -30.06
C ARG A 147 8.28 -10.55 -29.84
N ALA A 148 8.59 -9.77 -28.80
CA ALA A 148 9.94 -9.37 -28.43
C ALA A 148 10.66 -10.42 -27.56
N VAL A 149 9.99 -10.94 -26.53
CA VAL A 149 10.61 -11.80 -25.50
C VAL A 149 10.12 -13.24 -25.49
N GLY A 150 9.14 -13.57 -26.33
CA GLY A 150 8.46 -14.87 -26.31
C GLY A 150 7.30 -14.92 -25.31
N LEU A 151 6.46 -15.95 -25.45
CA LEU A 151 5.18 -16.07 -24.75
C LEU A 151 5.35 -16.14 -23.21
N GLU A 152 6.22 -17.00 -22.72
CA GLU A 152 6.37 -17.27 -21.28
C GLU A 152 6.90 -16.05 -20.53
N VAL A 153 7.95 -15.42 -21.06
CA VAL A 153 8.57 -14.24 -20.45
C VAL A 153 7.58 -13.08 -20.43
N ALA A 154 6.84 -12.85 -21.53
CA ALA A 154 5.84 -11.80 -21.60
C ALA A 154 4.69 -12.03 -20.61
N LEU A 155 4.17 -13.25 -20.51
CA LEU A 155 3.13 -13.59 -19.52
C LEU A 155 3.63 -13.36 -18.10
N ASN A 156 4.85 -13.80 -17.77
CA ASN A 156 5.41 -13.57 -16.45
C ASN A 156 5.55 -12.08 -16.14
N MET A 157 6.06 -11.28 -17.08
CA MET A 157 6.22 -9.83 -16.89
C MET A 157 4.87 -9.11 -16.72
N ILE A 158 3.87 -9.42 -17.56
CA ILE A 158 2.57 -8.74 -17.57
C ILE A 158 1.70 -9.17 -16.38
N VAL A 159 1.62 -10.47 -16.10
CA VAL A 159 0.74 -11.00 -15.03
C VAL A 159 1.30 -10.68 -13.64
N SER A 160 2.62 -10.63 -13.47
CA SER A 160 3.23 -10.22 -12.20
C SER A 160 3.37 -8.70 -12.05
N GLY A 161 3.46 -7.99 -13.19
CA GLY A 161 3.77 -6.56 -13.23
C GLY A 161 5.17 -6.21 -12.70
N ASN A 162 6.08 -7.17 -12.65
CA ASN A 162 7.43 -6.97 -12.11
C ASN A 162 8.40 -6.43 -13.17
N ALA A 163 9.29 -5.58 -12.70
CA ALA A 163 10.43 -5.10 -13.47
C ALA A 163 11.44 -6.21 -13.70
N VAL A 164 12.11 -6.17 -14.85
CA VAL A 164 13.21 -7.06 -15.22
C VAL A 164 14.37 -6.21 -15.71
N ALA A 165 15.58 -6.48 -15.22
CA ALA A 165 16.79 -5.80 -15.69
C ALA A 165 17.09 -6.17 -17.15
N ALA A 166 17.49 -5.19 -17.97
CA ALA A 166 17.71 -5.34 -19.39
C ALA A 166 18.73 -6.43 -19.73
N LYS A 167 19.78 -6.61 -18.91
CA LYS A 167 20.78 -7.68 -19.08
C LYS A 167 20.19 -9.09 -19.11
N LEU A 168 19.07 -9.33 -18.41
CA LEU A 168 18.40 -10.64 -18.40
C LEU A 168 17.60 -10.89 -19.69
N LEU A 169 17.29 -9.83 -20.44
CA LEU A 169 16.54 -9.86 -21.69
C LEU A 169 17.44 -9.63 -22.92
N ALA A 170 18.76 -9.49 -22.73
CA ALA A 170 19.72 -9.18 -23.79
C ALA A 170 19.80 -10.24 -24.91
N LYS A 171 19.34 -11.47 -24.64
CA LYS A 171 19.26 -12.57 -25.63
C LYS A 171 17.91 -12.66 -26.33
N THR A 172 16.98 -11.75 -26.03
CA THR A 172 15.67 -11.66 -26.67
C THR A 172 15.71 -10.61 -27.78
N ARG A 173 14.61 -10.45 -28.54
CA ARG A 173 14.50 -9.38 -29.55
C ARG A 173 13.99 -8.06 -28.97
N LEU A 174 13.89 -7.96 -27.64
CA LEU A 174 13.48 -6.72 -27.00
C LEU A 174 14.52 -5.62 -27.21
N PHE A 175 15.80 -5.94 -27.13
CA PHE A 175 16.88 -4.97 -27.34
C PHE A 175 17.75 -5.39 -28.52
N ASP A 176 18.04 -4.44 -29.38
CA ASP A 176 19.02 -4.60 -30.45
C ASP A 176 20.46 -4.53 -29.90
N ARG A 177 20.65 -3.81 -28.77
CA ARG A 177 21.92 -3.72 -28.07
C ARG A 177 21.71 -3.47 -26.57
N VAL A 178 22.43 -4.22 -25.73
CA VAL A 178 22.57 -3.92 -24.29
C VAL A 178 24.06 -3.73 -24.00
N ALA A 179 24.45 -2.54 -23.54
CA ALA A 179 25.85 -2.17 -23.36
C ALA A 179 26.03 -1.12 -22.26
N GLU A 180 27.20 -1.15 -21.61
CA GLU A 180 27.60 -0.12 -20.63
C GLU A 180 27.97 1.19 -21.34
N GLY A 181 27.72 2.33 -20.67
CA GLY A 181 28.07 3.66 -21.18
C GLY A 181 26.87 4.58 -21.36
N ASP A 182 27.10 5.70 -22.06
CA ASP A 182 26.02 6.64 -22.41
C ASP A 182 25.07 6.01 -23.43
N VAL A 183 23.79 5.96 -23.10
CA VAL A 183 22.80 5.23 -23.92
C VAL A 183 22.50 5.91 -25.25
N VAL A 184 22.70 7.24 -25.35
CA VAL A 184 22.55 7.97 -26.60
C VAL A 184 23.71 7.66 -27.54
N ASP A 185 24.94 7.60 -27.02
CA ASP A 185 26.12 7.21 -27.81
C ASP A 185 25.99 5.78 -28.34
N ILE A 186 25.51 4.85 -27.51
CA ILE A 186 25.21 3.46 -27.91
C ILE A 186 24.17 3.44 -29.05
N ALA A 187 23.14 4.27 -28.98
CA ALA A 187 22.10 4.37 -29.99
C ALA A 187 22.62 4.94 -31.32
N ILE A 188 23.44 5.99 -31.28
CA ILE A 188 24.09 6.58 -32.46
C ILE A 188 24.99 5.54 -33.14
N ALA A 189 25.80 4.82 -32.37
CA ALA A 189 26.66 3.77 -32.90
C ALA A 189 25.84 2.68 -33.62
N LEU A 190 24.76 2.19 -32.99
CA LEU A 190 23.86 1.21 -33.62
C LEU A 190 23.31 1.75 -34.94
N ILE A 191 22.81 2.99 -34.98
CA ILE A 191 22.17 3.53 -36.19
C ILE A 191 23.16 3.72 -37.34
N ASN A 192 24.40 4.12 -37.04
CA ASN A 192 25.46 4.23 -38.03
C ASN A 192 25.81 2.86 -38.65
N GLU A 193 25.85 1.80 -37.84
CA GLU A 193 26.06 0.43 -38.32
C GLU A 193 24.89 -0.07 -39.19
N GLN A 194 23.64 0.18 -38.77
CA GLN A 194 22.45 -0.21 -39.55
C GLN A 194 22.42 0.53 -40.90
N ARG A 195 22.72 1.82 -40.90
CA ARG A 195 22.81 2.63 -42.12
C ARG A 195 23.91 2.14 -43.05
N ALA A 196 25.09 1.79 -42.52
CA ALA A 196 26.19 1.24 -43.31
C ALA A 196 25.85 -0.12 -43.94
N SER A 197 25.06 -0.95 -43.26
CA SER A 197 24.63 -2.25 -43.77
C SER A 197 23.43 -2.20 -44.73
N GLY A 198 22.72 -1.07 -44.81
CA GLY A 198 21.49 -0.93 -45.60
C GLY A 198 20.31 -1.74 -45.06
N ALA A 199 20.37 -2.16 -43.79
CA ALA A 199 19.32 -2.93 -43.16
C ALA A 199 18.05 -2.09 -42.96
N VAL A 200 16.91 -2.66 -43.33
CA VAL A 200 15.59 -2.07 -43.06
C VAL A 200 15.14 -2.52 -41.67
N PRO A 201 14.72 -1.62 -40.78
CA PRO A 201 14.24 -2.01 -39.45
C PRO A 201 13.00 -2.90 -39.57
N LYS A 202 12.93 -3.96 -38.76
CA LYS A 202 11.74 -4.81 -38.66
C LYS A 202 10.91 -4.38 -37.46
N LEU A 203 9.64 -4.08 -37.68
CA LEU A 203 8.75 -3.69 -36.60
C LEU A 203 8.30 -4.93 -35.82
N LEU A 204 8.22 -4.82 -34.49
CA LEU A 204 7.78 -5.94 -33.65
C LEU A 204 6.38 -6.44 -34.02
N ARG A 205 5.50 -5.57 -34.55
CA ARG A 205 4.15 -5.95 -35.02
C ARG A 205 4.16 -6.96 -36.18
N GLU A 206 5.24 -7.05 -36.95
CA GLU A 206 5.39 -7.95 -38.09
C GLU A 206 5.90 -9.35 -37.68
N GLU A 207 6.44 -9.44 -36.47
CA GLU A 207 6.95 -10.69 -35.92
C GLU A 207 5.81 -11.60 -35.44
N ARG A 208 6.07 -12.90 -35.43
CA ARG A 208 5.11 -13.92 -34.94
C ARG A 208 5.56 -14.47 -33.60
N VAL A 209 4.63 -14.57 -32.66
CA VAL A 209 4.84 -15.32 -31.43
C VAL A 209 4.89 -16.81 -31.79
N ARG A 210 5.93 -17.51 -31.36
CA ARG A 210 6.09 -18.96 -31.57
C ARG A 210 6.25 -19.65 -30.23
N HIS A 211 5.50 -20.72 -30.02
CA HIS A 211 5.62 -21.57 -28.85
C HIS A 211 5.16 -22.99 -29.23
N PRO A 212 5.96 -24.06 -28.98
CA PRO A 212 5.67 -25.41 -29.48
C PRO A 212 4.37 -25.99 -28.92
N GLU A 213 4.02 -25.67 -27.67
CA GLU A 213 2.83 -26.19 -26.98
C GLU A 213 1.94 -25.06 -26.44
N ALA A 214 1.69 -24.04 -27.27
CA ALA A 214 1.06 -22.79 -26.82
C ALA A 214 -0.27 -22.98 -26.07
N GLU A 215 -1.19 -23.80 -26.60
CA GLU A 215 -2.50 -24.00 -25.97
C GLU A 215 -2.41 -24.77 -24.65
N ALA A 216 -1.55 -25.80 -24.56
CA ALA A 216 -1.35 -26.55 -23.32
C ALA A 216 -0.75 -25.65 -22.23
N PHE A 217 0.28 -24.87 -22.58
CA PHE A 217 0.88 -23.90 -21.67
C PHE A 217 -0.11 -22.82 -21.21
N LEU A 218 -0.89 -22.24 -22.14
CA LEU A 218 -1.92 -21.26 -21.78
C LEU A 218 -3.02 -21.86 -20.89
N GLY A 219 -3.39 -23.14 -21.11
CA GLY A 219 -4.33 -23.85 -20.24
C GLY A 219 -3.80 -23.99 -18.79
N PHE A 220 -2.51 -24.34 -18.65
CA PHE A 220 -1.83 -24.36 -17.36
C PHE A 220 -1.81 -22.97 -16.71
N VAL A 221 -1.35 -21.94 -17.43
CA VAL A 221 -1.25 -20.57 -16.93
C VAL A 221 -2.60 -20.03 -16.49
N ARG A 222 -3.68 -20.23 -17.27
CA ARG A 222 -5.05 -19.82 -16.87
C ARG A 222 -5.46 -20.45 -15.55
N THR A 223 -5.20 -21.74 -15.36
CA THR A 223 -5.56 -22.47 -14.15
C THR A 223 -4.78 -21.95 -12.94
N SER A 224 -3.46 -21.78 -13.08
CA SER A 224 -2.59 -21.25 -12.02
C SER A 224 -2.90 -19.80 -11.68
N VAL A 225 -3.13 -18.93 -12.67
CA VAL A 225 -3.44 -17.53 -12.44
C VAL A 225 -4.83 -17.38 -11.80
N LYS A 226 -5.82 -18.20 -12.20
CA LYS A 226 -7.15 -18.21 -11.58
C LYS A 226 -7.09 -18.57 -10.10
N SER A 227 -6.27 -19.55 -9.70
CA SER A 227 -6.16 -19.94 -8.29
C SER A 227 -5.42 -18.90 -7.43
N MET A 228 -4.52 -18.11 -8.02
CA MET A 228 -3.72 -17.11 -7.30
C MET A 228 -4.31 -15.69 -7.32
N SER A 229 -5.20 -15.38 -8.26
CA SER A 229 -5.72 -14.02 -8.46
C SER A 229 -6.81 -13.61 -7.47
N GLY A 230 -7.41 -14.55 -6.74
CA GLY A 230 -8.46 -14.27 -5.77
C GLY A 230 -9.61 -13.47 -6.41
N PRO A 231 -10.00 -12.31 -5.86
CA PRO A 231 -11.08 -11.49 -6.40
C PRO A 231 -10.67 -10.61 -7.59
N PHE A 232 -9.40 -10.59 -8.00
CA PHE A 232 -8.90 -9.63 -8.99
C PHE A 232 -9.05 -10.18 -10.42
N PRO A 233 -9.82 -9.53 -11.32
CA PRO A 233 -10.01 -10.01 -12.69
C PRO A 233 -8.83 -9.70 -13.63
N ALA A 234 -8.01 -8.70 -13.30
CA ALA A 234 -6.95 -8.19 -14.17
C ALA A 234 -5.88 -9.25 -14.55
N PRO A 235 -5.37 -10.09 -13.63
CA PRO A 235 -4.38 -11.11 -13.98
C PRO A 235 -4.86 -12.09 -15.06
N LEU A 236 -6.12 -12.55 -14.99
CA LEU A 236 -6.67 -13.45 -16.02
C LEU A 236 -6.87 -12.73 -17.34
N LYS A 237 -7.35 -11.49 -17.33
CA LYS A 237 -7.49 -10.70 -18.56
C LYS A 237 -6.15 -10.36 -19.19
N CYS A 238 -5.08 -10.20 -18.39
CA CYS A 238 -3.72 -10.12 -18.91
C CYS A 238 -3.34 -11.39 -19.69
N VAL A 239 -3.67 -12.58 -19.16
CA VAL A 239 -3.44 -13.84 -19.86
C VAL A 239 -4.21 -13.89 -21.18
N GLU A 240 -5.49 -13.49 -21.19
CA GLU A 240 -6.29 -13.48 -22.42
C GLU A 240 -5.80 -12.46 -23.46
N ALA A 241 -5.41 -11.27 -23.02
CA ALA A 241 -4.87 -10.23 -23.89
C ALA A 241 -3.55 -10.67 -24.55
N VAL A 242 -2.68 -11.36 -23.79
CA VAL A 242 -1.45 -11.96 -24.35
C VAL A 242 -1.76 -13.16 -25.23
N ALA A 243 -2.73 -14.02 -24.87
CA ALA A 243 -3.13 -15.17 -25.69
C ALA A 243 -3.66 -14.74 -27.07
N ALA A 244 -4.33 -13.58 -27.15
CA ALA A 244 -4.76 -13.00 -28.42
C ALA A 244 -3.60 -12.74 -29.40
N SER A 245 -2.39 -12.48 -28.90
CA SER A 245 -1.19 -12.25 -29.73
C SER A 245 -0.79 -13.44 -30.58
N LEU A 246 -1.18 -14.66 -30.17
CA LEU A 246 -0.98 -15.92 -30.90
C LEU A 246 -2.13 -16.25 -31.86
N LYS A 247 -3.36 -15.95 -31.44
CA LYS A 247 -4.59 -16.43 -32.10
C LYS A 247 -5.09 -15.49 -33.19
N LEU A 248 -4.83 -14.20 -33.03
CA LEU A 248 -5.43 -13.17 -33.87
C LEU A 248 -4.37 -12.42 -34.70
N PRO A 249 -4.75 -11.90 -35.87
CA PRO A 249 -3.99 -10.84 -36.55
C PRO A 249 -3.72 -9.66 -35.60
N PHE A 250 -2.61 -8.96 -35.79
CA PHE A 250 -2.13 -7.92 -34.87
C PHE A 250 -3.18 -6.85 -34.53
N GLU A 251 -3.87 -6.32 -35.54
CA GLU A 251 -4.94 -5.32 -35.35
C GLU A 251 -6.13 -5.84 -34.54
N GLN A 252 -6.51 -7.10 -34.76
CA GLN A 252 -7.57 -7.74 -33.97
C GLN A 252 -7.12 -8.02 -32.53
N GLY A 253 -5.84 -8.35 -32.34
CA GLY A 253 -5.22 -8.46 -31.01
C GLY A 253 -5.25 -7.13 -30.25
N LEU A 254 -4.91 -6.01 -30.91
CA LEU A 254 -5.01 -4.66 -30.33
C LEU A 254 -6.45 -4.29 -29.97
N ALA A 255 -7.42 -4.59 -30.84
CA ALA A 255 -8.83 -4.36 -30.55
C ALA A 255 -9.30 -5.15 -29.31
N ASN A 256 -8.90 -6.42 -29.20
CA ASN A 256 -9.20 -7.27 -28.04
C ASN A 256 -8.53 -6.74 -26.75
N GLU A 257 -7.26 -6.32 -26.82
CA GLU A 257 -6.55 -5.69 -25.70
C GLU A 257 -7.30 -4.45 -25.21
N LYS A 258 -7.67 -3.54 -26.11
CA LYS A 258 -8.43 -2.32 -25.80
C LYS A 258 -9.79 -2.62 -25.16
N GLN A 259 -10.50 -3.64 -25.65
CA GLN A 259 -11.77 -4.07 -25.05
C GLN A 259 -11.58 -4.54 -23.61
N LEU A 260 -10.62 -5.44 -23.37
CA LEU A 260 -10.34 -5.97 -22.03
C LEU A 260 -9.83 -4.88 -21.07
N PHE A 261 -9.01 -3.96 -21.56
CA PHE A 261 -8.56 -2.78 -20.82
C PHE A 261 -9.75 -1.92 -20.37
N THR A 262 -10.66 -1.62 -21.29
CA THR A 262 -11.84 -0.78 -21.03
C THR A 262 -12.73 -1.42 -19.97
N GLU A 263 -12.98 -2.72 -20.06
CA GLU A 263 -13.77 -3.45 -19.07
C GLU A 263 -13.13 -3.41 -17.68
N LEU A 264 -11.80 -3.54 -17.59
CA LEU A 264 -11.07 -3.42 -16.32
C LEU A 264 -11.11 -2.00 -15.75
N MET A 265 -10.92 -0.99 -16.61
CA MET A 265 -10.85 0.42 -16.20
C MET A 265 -12.10 0.90 -15.48
N PHE A 266 -13.28 0.40 -15.88
CA PHE A 266 -14.55 0.72 -15.25
C PHE A 266 -14.97 -0.28 -14.17
N GLY A 267 -14.18 -1.32 -13.89
CA GLY A 267 -14.43 -2.30 -12.85
C GLY A 267 -14.16 -1.77 -11.43
N PRO A 268 -14.90 -2.24 -10.41
CA PRO A 268 -14.74 -1.80 -9.03
C PRO A 268 -13.37 -2.14 -8.44
N GLU A 269 -12.76 -3.27 -8.83
CA GLU A 269 -11.45 -3.69 -8.32
C GLU A 269 -10.32 -2.79 -8.82
N SER A 270 -10.38 -2.34 -10.08
CA SER A 270 -9.40 -1.36 -10.60
C SER A 270 -9.59 0.00 -9.94
N ARG A 271 -10.84 0.43 -9.72
CA ARG A 271 -11.12 1.67 -8.96
C ARG A 271 -10.51 1.58 -7.55
N ALA A 272 -10.67 0.45 -6.87
CA ALA A 272 -10.14 0.22 -5.54
C ALA A 272 -8.60 0.16 -5.51
N LEU A 273 -7.96 -0.54 -6.45
CA LEU A 273 -6.50 -0.60 -6.53
C LEU A 273 -5.87 0.74 -6.91
N ARG A 274 -6.51 1.51 -7.81
CA ARG A 274 -6.09 2.89 -8.11
C ARG A 274 -6.25 3.78 -6.88
N HIS A 275 -7.38 3.70 -6.19
CA HIS A 275 -7.59 4.42 -4.93
C HIS A 275 -6.49 4.10 -3.92
N PHE A 276 -6.14 2.82 -3.73
CA PHE A 276 -5.04 2.43 -2.85
C PHE A 276 -3.68 3.02 -3.28
N PHE A 277 -3.34 2.93 -4.56
CA PHE A 277 -2.09 3.44 -5.11
C PHE A 277 -1.94 4.97 -4.96
N PHE A 278 -3.04 5.71 -5.12
CA PHE A 278 -3.06 7.16 -4.91
C PHE A 278 -3.13 7.53 -3.43
N GLY A 279 -3.92 6.80 -2.64
CA GLY A 279 -4.06 6.97 -1.20
C GLY A 279 -2.73 6.81 -0.47
N GLU A 280 -1.92 5.82 -0.82
CA GLU A 280 -0.59 5.62 -0.22
C GLU A 280 0.32 6.85 -0.46
N ARG A 281 0.28 7.45 -1.65
CA ARG A 281 1.06 8.65 -1.98
C ARG A 281 0.50 9.90 -1.31
N ALA A 282 -0.82 10.00 -1.24
CA ALA A 282 -1.51 11.11 -0.60
C ALA A 282 -1.25 11.10 0.91
N ALA A 283 -1.26 9.94 1.57
CA ALA A 283 -0.95 9.79 3.00
C ALA A 283 0.44 10.34 3.38
N ALA A 284 1.40 10.33 2.45
CA ALA A 284 2.73 10.92 2.65
C ALA A 284 2.74 12.47 2.63
N LYS A 285 1.66 13.12 2.21
CA LYS A 285 1.54 14.58 2.09
C LYS A 285 0.70 15.15 3.22
N ILE A 286 1.27 16.08 3.99
CA ILE A 286 0.55 16.71 5.11
C ILE A 286 0.21 18.15 4.67
N PRO A 287 -1.07 18.59 4.72
CA PRO A 287 -1.50 19.84 4.11
C PRO A 287 -0.69 21.10 4.50
N ASP A 288 -0.23 21.18 5.74
CA ASP A 288 0.53 22.32 6.27
C ASP A 288 2.05 22.07 6.39
N VAL A 289 2.57 20.94 5.87
CA VAL A 289 4.01 20.62 5.85
C VAL A 289 4.50 20.63 4.40
N PRO A 290 5.22 21.68 3.96
CA PRO A 290 5.77 21.77 2.62
C PRO A 290 6.72 20.61 2.27
N GLU A 291 6.80 20.21 1.00
CA GLU A 291 7.66 19.11 0.54
C GLU A 291 9.17 19.39 0.73
N ASP A 292 9.56 20.67 0.79
CA ASP A 292 10.93 21.15 1.03
C ASP A 292 11.26 21.37 2.51
N THR A 293 10.37 20.97 3.43
CA THR A 293 10.62 21.06 4.88
C THR A 293 11.95 20.37 5.25
N PRO A 294 12.89 21.07 5.91
CA PRO A 294 14.15 20.49 6.32
C PRO A 294 13.94 19.25 7.20
N LEU A 295 14.81 18.25 7.02
CA LEU A 295 14.72 16.99 7.73
C LEU A 295 15.88 16.86 8.71
N ARG A 296 15.60 16.30 9.89
CA ARG A 296 16.65 15.96 10.85
C ARG A 296 17.37 14.70 10.39
N PRO A 297 18.72 14.64 10.47
CA PRO A 297 19.44 13.42 10.14
C PRO A 297 19.12 12.33 11.17
N VAL A 298 18.72 11.15 10.70
CA VAL A 298 18.46 9.98 11.56
C VAL A 298 19.35 8.82 11.15
N SER A 299 20.31 8.52 12.01
CA SER A 299 21.36 7.53 11.82
C SER A 299 21.42 6.51 12.97
N ARG A 300 21.05 6.89 14.20
CA ARG A 300 21.04 6.03 15.39
C ARG A 300 19.66 5.99 16.03
N ILE A 301 19.16 4.78 16.28
CA ILE A 301 17.82 4.55 16.85
C ILE A 301 17.94 4.02 18.27
N GLY A 302 17.18 4.58 19.19
CA GLY A 302 16.95 4.04 20.53
C GLY A 302 15.57 3.38 20.62
N ILE A 303 15.46 2.23 21.27
CA ILE A 303 14.18 1.58 21.55
C ILE A 303 14.13 1.18 23.02
N ILE A 304 13.06 1.54 23.70
CA ILE A 304 12.83 1.20 25.10
C ILE A 304 11.75 0.13 25.19
N GLY A 305 12.10 -1.00 25.81
CA GLY A 305 11.28 -2.19 25.90
C GLY A 305 11.72 -3.25 24.90
N ALA A 306 12.12 -4.42 25.39
CA ALA A 306 12.56 -5.58 24.61
C ALA A 306 11.45 -6.63 24.40
N GLY A 307 10.20 -6.29 24.73
CA GLY A 307 9.03 -7.13 24.51
C GLY A 307 8.66 -7.31 23.03
N THR A 308 7.49 -7.90 22.76
CA THR A 308 7.01 -8.20 21.40
C THR A 308 7.01 -6.97 20.48
N MET A 309 6.53 -5.83 20.97
CA MET A 309 6.48 -4.59 20.19
C MET A 309 7.88 -4.03 19.94
N GLY A 310 8.65 -3.76 20.98
CA GLY A 310 9.99 -3.17 20.83
C GLY A 310 10.95 -4.03 20.01
N GLY A 311 10.91 -5.37 20.17
CA GLY A 311 11.68 -6.27 19.31
C GLY A 311 11.25 -6.22 17.83
N GLY A 312 9.94 -6.17 17.57
CA GLY A 312 9.42 -6.00 16.21
C GLY A 312 9.75 -4.64 15.60
N ILE A 313 9.70 -3.57 16.39
CA ILE A 313 10.10 -2.21 15.97
C ILE A 313 11.59 -2.20 15.62
N ALA A 314 12.46 -2.77 16.47
CA ALA A 314 13.90 -2.88 16.23
C ALA A 314 14.20 -3.52 14.87
N MET A 315 13.53 -4.64 14.56
CA MET A 315 13.73 -5.35 13.30
C MET A 315 13.44 -4.49 12.06
N ASN A 316 12.52 -3.51 12.11
CA ASN A 316 12.27 -2.62 10.98
C ASN A 316 13.50 -1.77 10.64
N PHE A 317 14.15 -1.21 11.66
CA PHE A 317 15.34 -0.36 11.51
C PHE A 317 16.57 -1.19 11.14
N LEU A 318 16.79 -2.34 11.78
CA LEU A 318 17.88 -3.27 11.43
C LEU A 318 17.77 -3.73 9.97
N ASN A 319 16.55 -4.02 9.48
CA ASN A 319 16.31 -4.39 8.09
C ASN A 319 16.66 -3.27 7.10
N ALA A 320 16.55 -2.02 7.52
CA ALA A 320 16.92 -0.83 6.75
C ALA A 320 18.39 -0.42 6.91
N GLY A 321 19.19 -1.22 7.63
CA GLY A 321 20.61 -0.97 7.85
C GLY A 321 20.90 0.13 8.87
N LEU A 322 19.96 0.44 9.76
CA LEU A 322 20.11 1.44 10.81
C LEU A 322 20.49 0.76 12.15
N PRO A 323 21.54 1.23 12.85
CA PRO A 323 21.90 0.74 14.17
C PRO A 323 20.83 1.07 15.21
N VAL A 324 20.56 0.10 16.09
CA VAL A 324 19.53 0.17 17.13
C VAL A 324 20.16 -0.15 18.48
N THR A 325 19.98 0.74 19.45
CA THR A 325 20.20 0.43 20.87
C THR A 325 18.88 0.00 21.49
N LEU A 326 18.83 -1.21 22.05
CA LEU A 326 17.66 -1.78 22.69
C LEU A 326 17.84 -1.75 24.21
N LEU A 327 17.06 -0.89 24.87
CA LEU A 327 17.07 -0.70 26.31
C LEU A 327 15.98 -1.55 26.97
N GLU A 328 16.34 -2.22 28.06
CA GLU A 328 15.40 -2.90 28.94
C GLU A 328 15.85 -2.77 30.41
N MET A 329 14.95 -2.93 31.37
CA MET A 329 15.29 -2.74 32.79
C MET A 329 15.94 -3.97 33.44
N LYS A 330 15.74 -5.17 32.87
CA LYS A 330 16.23 -6.45 33.42
C LYS A 330 16.93 -7.27 32.36
N GLN A 331 18.08 -7.86 32.71
CA GLN A 331 18.90 -8.65 31.79
C GLN A 331 18.11 -9.82 31.18
N GLU A 332 17.30 -10.52 31.97
CA GLU A 332 16.54 -11.69 31.50
C GLU A 332 15.47 -11.32 30.48
N ALA A 333 14.89 -10.12 30.60
CA ALA A 333 13.93 -9.61 29.61
C ALA A 333 14.64 -9.17 28.33
N LEU A 334 15.81 -8.52 28.45
CA LEU A 334 16.64 -8.12 27.32
C LEU A 334 17.10 -9.33 26.50
N ASP A 335 17.63 -10.36 27.17
CA ASP A 335 18.09 -11.59 26.54
C ASP A 335 16.96 -12.31 25.80
N ARG A 336 15.77 -12.40 26.41
CA ARG A 336 14.58 -12.96 25.74
C ARG A 336 14.18 -12.16 24.50
N GLY A 337 14.20 -10.83 24.56
CA GLY A 337 13.89 -9.97 23.42
C GLY A 337 14.84 -10.21 22.26
N ILE A 338 16.15 -10.22 22.54
CA ILE A 338 17.20 -10.48 21.54
C ILE A 338 17.09 -11.89 20.95
N ALA A 339 16.84 -12.90 21.79
CA ALA A 339 16.62 -14.26 21.33
C ALA A 339 15.41 -14.36 20.38
N THR A 340 14.34 -13.61 20.68
CA THR A 340 13.14 -13.56 19.85
C THR A 340 13.41 -12.91 18.49
N ILE A 341 14.14 -11.78 18.47
CA ILE A 341 14.57 -11.12 17.23
C ILE A 341 15.40 -12.09 16.37
N ARG A 342 16.40 -12.75 16.96
CA ARG A 342 17.24 -13.74 16.27
C ARG A 342 16.42 -14.89 15.71
N LYS A 343 15.52 -15.49 16.51
CA LYS A 343 14.64 -16.58 16.09
C LYS A 343 13.78 -16.20 14.89
N ASN A 344 13.27 -14.96 14.85
CA ASN A 344 12.51 -14.47 13.71
C ASN A 344 13.35 -14.41 12.43
N TYR A 345 14.60 -13.94 12.51
CA TYR A 345 15.51 -13.96 11.36
C TYR A 345 15.91 -15.38 10.94
N GLU A 346 16.17 -16.28 11.87
CA GLU A 346 16.44 -17.69 11.58
C GLU A 346 15.26 -18.38 10.90
N SER A 347 14.02 -18.02 11.27
CA SER A 347 12.82 -18.50 10.56
C SER A 347 12.77 -18.01 9.11
N ALA A 348 13.14 -16.76 8.85
CA ALA A 348 13.22 -16.22 7.50
C ALA A 348 14.34 -16.88 6.68
N LEU A 349 15.49 -17.16 7.30
CA LEU A 349 16.61 -17.89 6.70
C LEU A 349 16.18 -19.31 6.29
N LYS A 350 15.54 -20.07 7.20
CA LYS A 350 15.02 -21.42 6.91
C LYS A 350 14.00 -21.45 5.76
N LYS A 351 13.28 -20.33 5.55
CA LYS A 351 12.32 -20.16 4.45
C LYS A 351 12.95 -19.60 3.16
N GLY A 352 14.28 -19.47 3.10
CA GLY A 352 14.99 -18.91 1.94
C GLY A 352 14.74 -17.42 1.67
N LYS A 353 14.19 -16.68 2.65
CA LYS A 353 13.86 -15.24 2.52
C LYS A 353 14.97 -14.31 3.02
N LEU A 354 16.06 -14.87 3.55
CA LEU A 354 17.19 -14.15 4.12
C LEU A 354 18.45 -14.99 3.97
N SER A 355 19.61 -14.38 3.68
CA SER A 355 20.90 -15.08 3.72
C SER A 355 21.52 -15.05 5.11
N ALA A 356 22.42 -15.99 5.41
CA ALA A 356 23.15 -16.04 6.68
C ALA A 356 23.97 -14.76 6.91
N GLU A 357 24.59 -14.23 5.86
CA GLU A 357 25.33 -12.96 5.89
C GLU A 357 24.43 -11.78 6.29
N LYS A 358 23.23 -11.67 5.69
CA LYS A 358 22.28 -10.60 6.02
C LYS A 358 21.73 -10.73 7.43
N LEU A 359 21.57 -11.95 7.94
CA LEU A 359 21.22 -12.17 9.34
C LEU A 359 22.32 -11.63 10.26
N ALA A 360 23.58 -12.03 10.02
CA ALA A 360 24.72 -11.58 10.82
C ALA A 360 24.86 -10.04 10.78
N GLN A 361 24.74 -9.45 9.58
CA GLN A 361 24.76 -7.99 9.39
C GLN A 361 23.70 -7.28 10.25
N ARG A 362 22.47 -7.80 10.27
CA ARG A 362 21.36 -7.20 11.04
C ARG A 362 21.58 -7.34 12.54
N MET A 363 22.06 -8.49 13.00
CA MET A 363 22.33 -8.69 14.43
C MET A 363 23.51 -7.85 14.92
N ALA A 364 24.51 -7.57 14.07
CA ALA A 364 25.64 -6.70 14.41
C ALA A 364 25.24 -5.22 14.58
N LEU A 365 24.08 -4.81 14.05
CA LEU A 365 23.52 -3.47 14.21
C LEU A 365 22.73 -3.29 15.53
N LEU A 366 22.54 -4.35 16.31
CA LEU A 366 21.76 -4.33 17.55
C LEU A 366 22.67 -4.26 18.78
N THR A 367 22.52 -3.21 19.59
CA THR A 367 23.27 -3.00 20.83
C THR A 367 22.33 -3.14 22.04
N PRO A 368 22.44 -4.19 22.87
CA PRO A 368 21.73 -4.27 24.15
C PRO A 368 22.21 -3.22 25.14
N SER A 369 21.31 -2.67 25.95
CA SER A 369 21.67 -1.85 27.12
C SER A 369 20.67 -2.03 28.27
N LEU A 370 21.16 -1.85 29.49
CA LEU A 370 20.36 -1.67 30.70
C LEU A 370 20.40 -0.22 31.23
N SER A 371 21.18 0.66 30.60
CA SER A 371 21.34 2.07 30.99
C SER A 371 20.75 3.02 29.96
N TYR A 372 20.04 4.04 30.44
CA TYR A 372 19.51 5.14 29.64
C TYR A 372 20.63 5.96 28.97
N ASP A 373 21.82 6.03 29.54
CA ASP A 373 22.95 6.78 28.98
C ASP A 373 23.34 6.28 27.58
N ALA A 374 23.09 5.00 27.29
CA ALA A 374 23.32 4.43 25.96
C ALA A 374 22.42 5.03 24.87
N LEU A 375 21.38 5.79 25.24
CA LEU A 375 20.46 6.45 24.31
C LEU A 375 20.80 7.93 24.07
N ALA A 376 21.78 8.50 24.79
CA ALA A 376 22.06 9.95 24.74
C ALA A 376 22.38 10.46 23.32
N ASP A 377 23.07 9.64 22.52
CA ASP A 377 23.46 9.96 21.15
C ASP A 377 22.42 9.62 20.08
N ALA A 378 21.29 9.00 20.44
CA ALA A 378 20.28 8.58 19.48
C ALA A 378 19.60 9.79 18.80
N ASP A 379 19.30 9.66 17.50
CA ASP A 379 18.59 10.69 16.74
C ASP A 379 17.06 10.55 16.86
N LEU A 380 16.59 9.32 17.06
CA LEU A 380 15.20 8.96 17.31
C LEU A 380 15.15 7.92 18.42
N ILE A 381 14.34 8.16 19.45
CA ILE A 381 14.11 7.21 20.54
C ILE A 381 12.62 6.84 20.54
N ILE A 382 12.32 5.53 20.48
CA ILE A 382 10.95 5.01 20.47
C ILE A 382 10.67 4.26 21.77
N GLU A 383 9.72 4.76 22.54
CA GLU A 383 9.20 4.13 23.74
C GLU A 383 8.14 3.08 23.38
N ALA A 384 8.35 1.84 23.86
CA ALA A 384 7.42 0.71 23.70
C ALA A 384 7.30 -0.11 25.01
N VAL A 385 7.11 0.60 26.12
CA VAL A 385 6.88 0.06 27.47
C VAL A 385 5.38 -0.10 27.75
N PHE A 386 5.04 -0.44 29.00
CA PHE A 386 3.68 -0.70 29.42
C PHE A 386 2.74 0.51 29.19
N GLU A 387 1.47 0.23 28.88
CA GLU A 387 0.47 1.23 28.56
C GLU A 387 -0.13 1.85 29.83
N ASP A 388 0.70 2.60 30.57
CA ASP A 388 0.34 3.34 31.78
C ASP A 388 0.95 4.75 31.74
N ILE A 389 0.15 5.77 32.07
CA ILE A 389 0.58 7.16 31.95
C ILE A 389 1.71 7.51 32.93
N GLY A 390 1.71 6.95 34.14
CA GLY A 390 2.74 7.18 35.14
C GLY A 390 4.08 6.52 34.76
N VAL A 391 4.02 5.33 34.18
CA VAL A 391 5.20 4.67 33.58
C VAL A 391 5.76 5.52 32.44
N LYS A 392 4.90 6.01 31.53
CA LYS A 392 5.35 6.85 30.41
C LYS A 392 5.92 8.18 30.87
N GLN A 393 5.33 8.81 31.90
CA GLN A 393 5.89 10.01 32.52
C GLN A 393 7.34 9.79 32.96
N GLN A 394 7.60 8.76 33.76
CA GLN A 394 8.96 8.46 34.24
C GLN A 394 9.95 8.21 33.10
N VAL A 395 9.50 7.60 32.01
CA VAL A 395 10.35 7.36 30.83
C VAL A 395 10.63 8.67 30.09
N PHE A 396 9.61 9.48 29.80
CA PHE A 396 9.77 10.71 29.02
C PHE A 396 10.52 11.80 29.79
N GLU A 397 10.36 11.92 31.12
CA GLU A 397 11.18 12.80 31.96
C GLU A 397 12.67 12.41 31.91
N LYS A 398 12.98 11.11 31.95
CA LYS A 398 14.36 10.62 31.79
C LYS A 398 14.91 10.88 30.40
N LEU A 399 14.10 10.65 29.36
CA LEU A 399 14.50 10.92 27.98
C LEU A 399 14.76 12.40 27.73
N ASP A 400 13.94 13.28 28.30
CA ASP A 400 14.14 14.73 28.20
C ASP A 400 15.47 15.17 28.82
N ALA A 401 15.90 14.51 29.91
CA ALA A 401 17.18 14.80 30.54
C ALA A 401 18.40 14.28 29.77
N ILE A 402 18.32 13.08 29.15
CA ILE A 402 19.49 12.39 28.56
C ILE A 402 19.61 12.56 27.05
N ALA A 403 18.51 12.78 26.33
CA ALA A 403 18.53 12.84 24.87
C ALA A 403 19.17 14.14 24.41
N LYS A 404 20.11 14.05 23.46
CA LYS A 404 20.74 15.23 22.86
C LYS A 404 19.69 16.21 22.28
N PRO A 405 19.98 17.51 22.23
CA PRO A 405 19.10 18.48 21.58
C PRO A 405 18.78 18.08 20.13
N GLY A 406 17.51 18.24 19.73
CA GLY A 406 17.02 17.90 18.39
C GLY A 406 16.72 16.41 18.15
N ALA A 407 17.02 15.52 19.10
CA ALA A 407 16.55 14.12 19.03
C ALA A 407 15.02 14.05 19.08
N ILE A 408 14.43 13.21 18.22
CA ILE A 408 12.98 12.99 18.20
C ILE A 408 12.63 11.94 19.26
N LEU A 409 11.63 12.23 20.10
CA LEU A 409 11.12 11.32 21.11
C LEU A 409 9.76 10.79 20.66
N ALA A 410 9.63 9.48 20.53
CA ALA A 410 8.43 8.86 20.00
C ALA A 410 7.78 7.90 21.00
N SER A 411 6.46 7.95 21.18
CA SER A 411 5.71 6.90 21.89
C SER A 411 5.01 5.96 20.92
N ASN A 412 5.08 4.66 21.19
CA ASN A 412 4.26 3.63 20.53
C ASN A 412 2.88 3.44 21.20
N THR A 413 2.45 4.36 22.08
CA THR A 413 1.15 4.25 22.74
C THR A 413 0.00 4.11 21.73
N SER A 414 -1.06 3.44 22.15
CA SER A 414 -2.23 3.08 21.33
C SER A 414 -3.54 3.69 21.85
N THR A 415 -3.55 4.14 23.11
CA THR A 415 -4.76 4.63 23.81
C THR A 415 -4.52 5.84 24.72
N LEU A 416 -3.27 6.23 24.96
CA LEU A 416 -2.97 7.37 25.83
C LEU A 416 -2.83 8.66 25.02
N ASP A 417 -3.16 9.76 25.68
CA ASP A 417 -3.05 11.11 25.14
C ASP A 417 -1.57 11.47 24.92
N LEU A 418 -1.19 11.70 23.66
CA LEU A 418 0.18 12.07 23.29
C LEU A 418 0.54 13.48 23.79
N ASP A 419 -0.40 14.41 23.85
CA ASP A 419 -0.15 15.76 24.35
C ASP A 419 0.15 15.72 25.86
N ALA A 420 -0.51 14.85 26.61
CA ALA A 420 -0.17 14.59 28.01
C ALA A 420 1.25 14.02 28.16
N ILE A 421 1.66 13.10 27.28
CA ILE A 421 3.03 12.55 27.26
C ILE A 421 4.06 13.64 26.92
N ALA A 422 3.76 14.47 25.92
CA ALA A 422 4.64 15.56 25.49
C ALA A 422 4.86 16.60 26.60
N ALA A 423 3.84 16.85 27.42
CA ALA A 423 3.88 17.78 28.55
C ALA A 423 4.82 17.36 29.69
N PHE A 424 5.26 16.09 29.73
CA PHE A 424 6.30 15.63 30.66
C PHE A 424 7.72 16.04 30.26
N THR A 425 7.87 16.70 29.11
CA THR A 425 9.16 17.12 28.55
C THR A 425 9.23 18.64 28.40
N GLN A 426 10.44 19.20 28.41
CA GLN A 426 10.71 20.59 28.04
C GLN A 426 10.84 20.80 26.53
N ARG A 427 10.61 19.75 25.74
CA ARG A 427 10.74 19.75 24.27
C ARG A 427 9.52 19.11 23.57
N PRO A 428 8.29 19.53 23.88
CA PRO A 428 7.09 18.90 23.31
C PRO A 428 7.06 18.96 21.77
N GLN A 429 7.77 19.92 21.16
CA GLN A 429 7.95 20.02 19.72
C GLN A 429 8.73 18.85 19.08
N ASP A 430 9.54 18.15 19.88
CA ASP A 430 10.32 16.98 19.46
C ASP A 430 9.60 15.66 19.75
N VAL A 431 8.40 15.72 20.36
CA VAL A 431 7.59 14.55 20.72
C VAL A 431 6.58 14.23 19.60
N VAL A 432 6.48 12.95 19.24
CA VAL A 432 5.54 12.43 18.23
C VAL A 432 5.03 11.05 18.63
N GLY A 433 3.87 10.62 18.16
CA GLY A 433 3.45 9.22 18.29
C GLY A 433 3.86 8.43 17.06
N LEU A 434 4.50 7.26 17.27
CA LEU A 434 4.79 6.29 16.22
C LEU A 434 4.12 4.97 16.60
N HIS A 435 2.82 4.88 16.35
CA HIS A 435 1.99 3.73 16.70
C HIS A 435 2.17 2.61 15.65
N PHE A 436 2.97 1.61 16.01
CA PHE A 436 3.17 0.41 15.22
C PHE A 436 2.10 -0.65 15.51
N PHE A 437 1.79 -1.45 14.50
CA PHE A 437 0.78 -2.50 14.58
C PHE A 437 1.41 -3.88 14.74
N SER A 438 0.93 -4.67 15.71
CA SER A 438 1.45 -6.00 15.98
C SER A 438 1.06 -7.02 14.90
N PRO A 439 1.98 -7.90 14.42
CA PRO A 439 3.42 -7.89 14.69
C PRO A 439 4.14 -6.74 13.96
N ALA A 440 4.88 -5.90 14.71
CA ALA A 440 5.43 -4.63 14.21
C ALA A 440 6.42 -4.77 13.05
N ASN A 441 7.06 -5.92 12.85
CA ASN A 441 7.96 -6.18 11.73
C ASN A 441 7.23 -6.70 10.46
N VAL A 442 5.93 -6.98 10.55
CA VAL A 442 5.11 -7.54 9.46
C VAL A 442 4.08 -6.53 8.97
N MET A 443 3.31 -5.94 9.88
CA MET A 443 2.23 -5.01 9.52
C MET A 443 2.79 -3.76 8.84
N LYS A 444 2.14 -3.30 7.77
CA LYS A 444 2.66 -2.16 6.97
C LYS A 444 2.30 -0.80 7.57
N LEU A 445 1.17 -0.70 8.28
CA LEU A 445 0.72 0.54 8.87
C LEU A 445 1.71 1.05 9.93
N LEU A 446 1.98 2.35 9.86
CA LEU A 446 2.51 3.16 10.95
C LEU A 446 1.59 4.38 11.11
N GLU A 447 0.87 4.44 12.21
CA GLU A 447 0.04 5.61 12.51
C GLU A 447 0.91 6.65 13.22
N VAL A 448 1.13 7.78 12.57
CA VAL A 448 1.97 8.88 13.06
C VAL A 448 1.07 9.89 13.75
N VAL A 449 1.07 9.88 15.07
CA VAL A 449 0.20 10.75 15.87
C VAL A 449 0.90 12.09 16.04
N ARG A 450 0.30 13.13 15.49
CA ARG A 450 0.80 14.50 15.57
C ARG A 450 0.23 15.16 16.83
N GLY A 451 1.10 15.40 17.81
CA GLY A 451 0.77 16.22 18.97
C GLY A 451 0.58 17.69 18.57
N SER A 452 -0.11 18.44 19.43
CA SER A 452 -0.39 19.87 19.25
C SER A 452 0.88 20.71 19.07
N ALA A 453 1.97 20.34 19.75
CA ALA A 453 3.25 21.02 19.68
C ALA A 453 4.23 20.44 18.65
N THR A 454 3.99 19.24 18.11
CA THR A 454 4.94 18.51 17.25
C THR A 454 5.40 19.37 16.07
N ALA A 455 6.71 19.58 15.96
CA ALA A 455 7.28 20.41 14.92
C ALA A 455 7.16 19.77 13.53
N LYS A 456 7.04 20.62 12.50
CA LYS A 456 6.89 20.18 11.10
C LYS A 456 8.10 19.40 10.60
N ASP A 457 9.31 19.76 11.02
CA ASP A 457 10.55 19.08 10.67
C ASP A 457 10.64 17.68 11.30
N ALA A 458 10.23 17.52 12.56
CA ALA A 458 10.12 16.22 13.22
C ALA A 458 9.11 15.32 12.50
N LEU A 459 7.93 15.86 12.17
CA LEU A 459 6.89 15.14 11.44
C LEU A 459 7.36 14.71 10.03
N ALA A 460 7.93 15.63 9.25
CA ALA A 460 8.49 15.33 7.93
C ALA A 460 9.61 14.26 8.00
N THR A 461 10.45 14.33 9.05
CA THR A 461 11.53 13.38 9.29
C THR A 461 10.98 11.97 9.50
N VAL A 462 9.99 11.79 10.39
CA VAL A 462 9.43 10.46 10.66
C VAL A 462 8.63 9.90 9.47
N MET A 463 7.95 10.75 8.69
CA MET A 463 7.26 10.33 7.46
C MET A 463 8.26 9.78 6.42
N LYS A 464 9.40 10.46 6.21
CA LYS A 464 10.45 9.95 5.31
C LYS A 464 11.10 8.68 5.86
N LEU A 465 11.33 8.61 7.16
CA LEU A 465 11.91 7.44 7.81
C LEU A 465 10.98 6.22 7.69
N ALA A 466 9.67 6.40 7.85
CA ALA A 466 8.67 5.34 7.67
C ALA A 466 8.78 4.68 6.28
N LYS A 467 8.94 5.48 5.22
CA LYS A 467 9.18 4.97 3.86
C LYS A 467 10.49 4.17 3.78
N LYS A 468 11.57 4.62 4.42
CA LYS A 468 12.87 3.92 4.47
C LYS A 468 12.74 2.54 5.14
N ILE A 469 11.93 2.43 6.20
CA ILE A 469 11.64 1.16 6.88
C ILE A 469 10.46 0.39 6.28
N LYS A 470 9.99 0.78 5.09
CA LYS A 470 8.91 0.12 4.31
C LYS A 470 7.57 0.08 5.04
N LYS A 471 7.27 1.10 5.84
CA LYS A 471 5.95 1.37 6.41
C LYS A 471 5.16 2.33 5.53
N ILE A 472 3.84 2.19 5.58
CA ILE A 472 2.88 3.15 5.05
C ILE A 472 2.48 4.02 6.24
N ALA A 473 2.99 5.25 6.27
CA ALA A 473 2.69 6.18 7.34
C ALA A 473 1.43 6.98 7.04
N VAL A 474 0.53 7.04 8.02
CA VAL A 474 -0.67 7.86 7.99
C VAL A 474 -0.67 8.77 9.21
N VAL A 475 -0.87 10.07 9.01
CA VAL A 475 -0.92 11.03 10.12
C VAL A 475 -2.30 11.04 10.76
N SER A 476 -2.33 10.93 12.08
CA SER A 476 -3.52 11.10 12.92
C SER A 476 -3.34 12.30 13.84
N GLY A 477 -4.42 13.02 14.12
CA GLY A 477 -4.50 13.89 15.30
C GLY A 477 -4.53 13.10 16.61
N VAL A 478 -4.44 13.81 17.73
CA VAL A 478 -4.55 13.21 19.06
C VAL A 478 -6.03 13.00 19.40
N CYS A 479 -6.43 11.74 19.53
CA CYS A 479 -7.66 11.34 20.18
C CYS A 479 -7.51 9.89 20.67
N ASP A 480 -8.43 9.46 21.53
CA ASP A 480 -8.37 8.11 22.08
C ASP A 480 -8.61 7.06 20.99
N GLY A 481 -7.60 6.20 20.79
CA GLY A 481 -7.59 5.19 19.73
C GLY A 481 -7.27 5.73 18.33
N PHE A 482 -6.91 7.01 18.20
CA PHE A 482 -6.49 7.65 16.95
C PHE A 482 -7.50 7.42 15.81
N ILE A 483 -7.08 6.96 14.64
CA ILE A 483 -7.99 6.59 13.55
C ILE A 483 -8.39 5.12 13.71
N GLY A 484 -7.39 4.24 13.77
CA GLY A 484 -7.61 2.80 13.64
C GLY A 484 -8.41 2.20 14.80
N ASN A 485 -7.91 2.36 16.03
CA ASN A 485 -8.49 1.67 17.19
C ASN A 485 -9.84 2.29 17.57
N ARG A 486 -9.99 3.60 17.38
CA ARG A 486 -11.26 4.30 17.55
C ARG A 486 -12.36 3.74 16.66
N MET A 487 -12.05 3.47 15.39
CA MET A 487 -13.01 2.88 14.46
C MET A 487 -13.24 1.39 14.75
N VAL A 488 -12.20 0.60 15.05
CA VAL A 488 -12.36 -0.85 15.29
C VAL A 488 -13.19 -1.14 16.54
N GLU A 489 -13.20 -0.24 17.52
CA GLU A 489 -14.07 -0.32 18.69
C GLU A 489 -15.55 -0.34 18.28
N GLN A 490 -15.96 0.53 17.35
CA GLN A 490 -17.37 0.59 16.90
C GLN A 490 -17.76 -0.64 16.07
N TYR A 491 -16.85 -1.12 15.23
CA TYR A 491 -16.98 -2.39 14.52
C TYR A 491 -17.14 -3.58 15.49
N GLY A 492 -16.30 -3.61 16.53
CA GLY A 492 -16.33 -4.63 17.57
C GLY A 492 -17.63 -4.61 18.38
N ARG A 493 -18.10 -3.40 18.75
CA ARG A 493 -19.37 -3.22 19.46
C ARG A 493 -20.54 -3.81 18.68
N GLN A 494 -20.63 -3.58 17.36
CA GLN A 494 -21.72 -4.14 16.56
C GLN A 494 -21.66 -5.65 16.42
N ALA A 495 -20.49 -6.24 16.22
CA ALA A 495 -20.36 -7.69 16.21
C ALA A 495 -20.76 -8.35 17.53
N LEU A 496 -20.46 -7.71 18.66
CA LEU A 496 -20.90 -8.18 19.96
C LEU A 496 -22.42 -8.06 20.15
N TYR A 497 -23.04 -6.96 19.71
CA TYR A 497 -24.51 -6.82 19.73
C TYR A 497 -25.18 -7.87 18.84
N LEU A 498 -24.61 -8.16 17.67
CA LEU A 498 -25.08 -9.23 16.79
C LEU A 498 -25.05 -10.59 17.51
N VAL A 499 -24.05 -10.85 18.35
CA VAL A 499 -23.99 -12.04 19.20
C VAL A 499 -25.04 -12.01 20.31
N GLU A 500 -25.32 -10.87 20.96
CA GLU A 500 -26.43 -10.80 21.92
C GLU A 500 -27.78 -11.05 21.23
N GLU A 501 -27.97 -10.53 20.02
CA GLU A 501 -29.25 -10.59 19.30
C GLU A 501 -29.56 -11.95 18.66
N GLY A 502 -28.55 -12.78 18.35
CA GLY A 502 -28.82 -14.13 17.84
C GLY A 502 -27.69 -14.81 17.06
N ALA A 503 -26.70 -14.06 16.57
CA ALA A 503 -25.58 -14.65 15.83
C ALA A 503 -24.61 -15.42 16.74
N SER A 504 -23.84 -16.34 16.16
CA SER A 504 -22.68 -16.92 16.84
C SER A 504 -21.39 -16.20 16.44
N PRO A 505 -20.30 -16.27 17.25
CA PRO A 505 -19.01 -15.71 16.86
C PRO A 505 -18.52 -16.22 15.49
N GLN A 506 -18.74 -17.51 15.21
CA GLN A 506 -18.36 -18.16 13.96
C GLN A 506 -19.17 -17.66 12.77
N GLN A 507 -20.46 -17.39 12.97
CA GLN A 507 -21.31 -16.82 11.93
C GLN A 507 -20.82 -15.42 11.55
N VAL A 508 -20.52 -14.60 12.55
CA VAL A 508 -20.04 -13.23 12.34
C VAL A 508 -18.69 -13.24 11.63
N ASP A 509 -17.73 -14.02 12.11
CA ASP A 509 -16.41 -14.14 11.50
C ASP A 509 -16.50 -14.66 10.06
N ARG A 510 -17.31 -15.71 9.80
CA ARG A 510 -17.52 -16.23 8.45
C ARG A 510 -18.12 -15.19 7.51
N ALA A 511 -19.11 -14.43 7.94
CA ALA A 511 -19.74 -13.40 7.10
C ALA A 511 -18.75 -12.28 6.72
N LEU A 512 -17.93 -11.84 7.69
CA LEU A 512 -16.92 -10.80 7.50
C LEU A 512 -15.74 -11.28 6.64
N GLU A 513 -15.30 -12.54 6.82
CA GLU A 513 -14.27 -13.15 5.98
C GLU A 513 -14.78 -13.39 4.55
N LYS A 514 -16.04 -13.82 4.38
CA LYS A 514 -16.70 -13.94 3.07
C LYS A 514 -16.83 -12.58 2.37
N PHE A 515 -17.06 -11.51 3.13
CA PHE A 515 -17.01 -10.15 2.61
C PHE A 515 -15.59 -9.77 2.11
N GLY A 516 -14.55 -10.35 2.71
CA GLY A 516 -13.16 -10.19 2.29
C GLY A 516 -12.21 -9.69 3.38
N MET A 517 -12.66 -9.56 4.63
CA MET A 517 -11.76 -9.28 5.75
C MET A 517 -10.73 -10.40 5.88
N ALA A 518 -9.47 -10.05 6.14
CA ALA A 518 -8.40 -11.05 6.27
C ALA A 518 -8.60 -12.02 7.45
N MET A 519 -9.32 -11.58 8.49
CA MET A 519 -9.68 -12.34 9.67
C MET A 519 -10.97 -11.77 10.24
N GLY A 520 -11.87 -12.64 10.69
CA GLY A 520 -13.05 -12.23 11.44
C GLY A 520 -12.69 -11.55 12.77
N LEU A 521 -13.62 -10.76 13.31
CA LEU A 521 -13.41 -10.00 14.53
C LEU A 521 -13.03 -10.90 15.72
N PHE A 522 -13.75 -12.00 15.95
CA PHE A 522 -13.59 -12.80 17.15
C PHE A 522 -12.25 -13.54 17.14
N ARG A 523 -11.84 -14.07 15.97
CA ARG A 523 -10.48 -14.58 15.76
C ARG A 523 -9.41 -13.51 15.92
N MET A 524 -9.65 -12.28 15.45
CA MET A 524 -8.72 -11.16 15.65
C MET A 524 -8.59 -10.81 17.14
N SER A 525 -9.71 -10.78 17.87
CA SER A 525 -9.76 -10.53 19.31
C SER A 525 -9.00 -11.61 20.10
N ASP A 526 -9.16 -12.88 19.72
CA ASP A 526 -8.42 -13.98 20.33
C ASP A 526 -6.90 -13.94 20.00
N LEU A 527 -6.53 -13.43 18.82
CA LEU A 527 -5.13 -13.24 18.44
C LEU A 527 -4.47 -12.10 19.23
N ALA A 528 -5.18 -10.97 19.38
CA ALA A 528 -4.69 -9.81 20.12
C ALA A 528 -4.64 -10.06 21.63
N GLY A 529 -5.69 -10.71 22.15
CA GLY A 529 -5.91 -10.95 23.57
C GLY A 529 -7.16 -10.22 24.07
N ASN A 530 -8.17 -10.97 24.51
CA ASN A 530 -9.45 -10.37 24.93
C ASN A 530 -9.33 -9.50 26.20
N ASP A 531 -8.32 -9.75 27.03
CA ASP A 531 -8.00 -8.99 28.23
C ASP A 531 -7.59 -7.54 27.92
N ILE A 532 -6.97 -7.28 26.77
CA ILE A 532 -6.61 -5.92 26.34
C ILE A 532 -7.89 -5.10 26.13
N GLY A 533 -8.82 -5.64 25.33
CA GLY A 533 -10.13 -5.02 25.12
C GLY A 533 -10.94 -4.90 26.42
N TRP A 534 -10.81 -5.87 27.33
CA TRP A 534 -11.47 -5.81 28.63
C TRP A 534 -10.91 -4.71 29.54
N ALA A 535 -9.60 -4.49 29.55
CA ALA A 535 -8.99 -3.38 30.29
C ALA A 535 -9.50 -2.02 29.77
N ILE A 536 -9.57 -1.85 28.44
CA ILE A 536 -10.11 -0.64 27.79
C ILE A 536 -11.58 -0.44 28.19
N ARG A 537 -12.43 -1.47 28.10
CA ARG A 537 -13.84 -1.37 28.49
C ARG A 537 -14.02 -1.02 29.97
N LYS A 538 -13.24 -1.61 30.87
CA LYS A 538 -13.25 -1.26 32.30
C LYS A 538 -12.91 0.22 32.54
N ARG A 539 -11.93 0.75 31.81
CA ARG A 539 -11.61 2.19 31.84
C ARG A 539 -12.79 3.03 31.35
N ARG A 540 -13.41 2.63 30.23
CA ARG A 540 -14.59 3.29 29.63
C ARG A 540 -15.81 3.33 30.54
N TYR A 541 -16.07 2.27 31.30
CA TYR A 541 -17.18 2.26 32.25
C TYR A 541 -17.08 3.37 33.32
N VAL A 542 -15.86 3.85 33.58
CA VAL A 542 -15.61 4.97 34.49
C VAL A 542 -15.60 6.31 33.73
N GLU A 543 -14.88 6.37 32.60
CA GLU A 543 -14.69 7.61 31.82
C GLU A 543 -15.94 8.05 31.06
N GLN A 544 -16.72 7.09 30.55
CA GLN A 544 -17.87 7.30 29.67
C GLN A 544 -19.01 6.35 30.06
N PRO A 545 -19.64 6.55 31.23
CA PRO A 545 -20.64 5.62 31.78
C PRO A 545 -21.89 5.46 30.89
N ASP A 546 -22.19 6.45 30.05
CA ASP A 546 -23.31 6.40 29.10
C ASP A 546 -23.01 5.53 27.87
N MET A 547 -21.73 5.23 27.60
CA MET A 547 -21.33 4.42 26.46
C MET A 547 -21.61 2.93 26.74
N ARG A 548 -22.59 2.37 26.02
CA ARG A 548 -23.05 0.99 26.23
C ARG A 548 -22.20 -0.03 25.47
N TYR A 549 -21.88 -1.13 26.14
CA TYR A 549 -21.19 -2.28 25.56
C TYR A 549 -21.93 -3.57 25.91
N PRO A 550 -22.00 -4.52 24.97
CA PRO A 550 -22.35 -5.90 25.27
C PRO A 550 -21.45 -6.48 26.37
N ARG A 551 -22.06 -7.08 27.40
CA ARG A 551 -21.31 -7.60 28.56
C ARG A 551 -20.74 -8.99 28.34
N ILE A 552 -21.15 -9.67 27.26
CA ILE A 552 -20.66 -11.01 26.91
C ILE A 552 -19.14 -11.11 26.81
N ALA A 553 -18.47 -10.08 26.27
CA ALA A 553 -17.01 -10.05 26.15
C ALA A 553 -16.30 -9.92 27.51
N ASP A 554 -16.93 -9.26 28.49
CA ASP A 554 -16.41 -9.16 29.85
C ASP A 554 -16.50 -10.51 30.55
N LYS A 555 -17.68 -11.16 30.46
CA LYS A 555 -17.92 -12.49 31.03
C LYS A 555 -16.94 -13.54 30.49
N LEU A 556 -16.62 -13.47 29.20
CA LEU A 556 -15.59 -14.32 28.60
C LEU A 556 -14.24 -14.13 29.30
N CYS A 557 -13.85 -12.89 29.58
CA CYS A 557 -12.60 -12.56 30.27
C CYS A 557 -12.61 -12.93 31.75
N GLU A 558 -13.76 -12.83 32.43
CA GLU A 558 -13.93 -13.27 33.82
C GLU A 558 -13.67 -14.77 33.99
N LEU A 559 -13.86 -15.57 32.93
CA LEU A 559 -13.50 -16.99 32.87
C LEU A 559 -12.02 -17.26 32.52
N GLY A 560 -11.19 -16.22 32.43
CA GLY A 560 -9.78 -16.33 32.04
C GLY A 560 -9.55 -16.67 30.56
N ARG A 561 -10.56 -16.49 29.71
CA ARG A 561 -10.51 -16.86 28.29
C ARG A 561 -9.95 -15.72 27.44
N PHE A 562 -8.64 -15.51 27.54
CA PHE A 562 -7.93 -14.38 26.91
C PHE A 562 -7.45 -14.64 25.47
N GLY A 563 -7.87 -15.72 24.81
CA GLY A 563 -7.55 -16.00 23.42
C GLY A 563 -6.40 -17.00 23.22
N GLN A 564 -5.64 -16.85 22.14
CA GLN A 564 -4.61 -17.80 21.73
C GLN A 564 -3.50 -17.96 22.79
N LYS A 565 -3.17 -16.89 23.51
CA LYS A 565 -2.12 -16.91 24.55
C LYS A 565 -2.46 -17.77 25.76
N THR A 566 -3.75 -18.03 26.01
CA THR A 566 -4.25 -18.93 27.06
C THR A 566 -4.83 -20.22 26.48
N GLY A 567 -4.76 -20.42 25.17
CA GLY A 567 -5.38 -21.55 24.46
C GLY A 567 -6.92 -21.51 24.41
N LYS A 568 -7.55 -20.49 25.00
CA LYS A 568 -9.01 -20.37 25.12
C LYS A 568 -9.44 -18.90 25.08
N GLY A 569 -10.37 -18.58 24.20
CA GLY A 569 -11.03 -17.30 24.00
C GLY A 569 -12.46 -17.50 23.51
N TRP A 570 -12.87 -16.77 22.47
CA TRP A 570 -14.10 -17.05 21.70
C TRP A 570 -14.04 -18.43 21.03
N TYR A 571 -12.84 -18.89 20.72
CA TYR A 571 -12.51 -20.23 20.24
C TYR A 571 -11.59 -20.94 21.23
N ARG A 572 -11.43 -22.25 21.08
CA ARG A 572 -10.34 -23.02 21.70
C ARG A 572 -9.22 -23.27 20.69
N TYR A 573 -8.00 -23.34 21.20
CA TYR A 573 -6.78 -23.51 20.43
C TYR A 573 -5.94 -24.61 21.06
N GLU A 574 -5.47 -25.56 20.24
CA GLU A 574 -4.55 -26.59 20.68
C GLU A 574 -3.10 -26.07 20.73
N ALA A 575 -2.29 -26.66 21.61
CA ALA A 575 -0.90 -26.25 21.76
C ALA A 575 -0.12 -26.40 20.44
N GLY A 576 0.47 -25.30 19.96
CA GLY A 576 1.21 -25.28 18.70
C GLY A 576 0.36 -25.16 17.43
N ALA A 577 -0.98 -25.21 17.56
CA ALA A 577 -1.91 -24.96 16.47
C ALA A 577 -2.43 -23.52 16.51
N ARG A 578 -2.79 -22.99 15.34
CA ARG A 578 -3.46 -21.67 15.19
C ARG A 578 -4.90 -21.79 14.71
N GLU A 579 -5.37 -23.02 14.57
CA GLU A 579 -6.73 -23.30 14.14
C GLU A 579 -7.72 -22.89 15.24
N ALA A 580 -8.74 -22.14 14.85
CA ALA A 580 -9.77 -21.65 15.75
C ALA A 580 -10.88 -22.69 15.84
N ILE A 581 -10.95 -23.43 16.93
CA ILE A 581 -11.90 -24.54 17.09
C ILE A 581 -13.11 -24.06 17.92
N VAL A 582 -14.31 -24.41 17.48
CA VAL A 582 -15.56 -24.03 18.17
C VAL A 582 -15.61 -24.62 19.57
N ASP A 583 -15.94 -23.82 20.58
CA ASP A 583 -16.01 -24.24 21.98
C ASP A 583 -17.45 -24.20 22.50
N PRO A 584 -18.07 -25.36 22.82
CA PRO A 584 -19.42 -25.43 23.37
C PRO A 584 -19.61 -24.65 24.69
N GLU A 585 -18.53 -24.41 25.46
CA GLU A 585 -18.61 -23.58 26.67
C GLU A 585 -18.97 -22.12 26.34
N VAL A 586 -18.51 -21.61 25.19
CA VAL A 586 -18.82 -20.25 24.72
C VAL A 586 -20.27 -20.16 24.25
N ASP A 587 -20.78 -21.19 23.57
CA ASP A 587 -22.19 -21.25 23.16
C ASP A 587 -23.13 -21.29 24.38
N ALA A 588 -22.77 -22.06 25.41
CA ALA A 588 -23.49 -22.09 26.68
C ALA A 588 -23.45 -20.73 27.40
N LEU A 589 -22.29 -20.07 27.42
CA LEU A 589 -22.13 -18.73 27.99
C LEU A 589 -23.02 -17.69 27.29
N ILE A 590 -23.04 -17.69 25.96
CA ILE A 590 -23.90 -16.79 25.17
C ILE A 590 -25.38 -17.07 25.46
N THR A 591 -25.77 -18.34 25.50
CA THR A 591 -27.16 -18.73 25.78
C THR A 591 -27.61 -18.26 27.18
N ALA A 592 -26.79 -18.49 28.21
CA ALA A 592 -27.07 -18.03 29.56
C ALA A 592 -27.15 -16.49 29.61
N HIS A 593 -26.23 -15.80 28.95
CA HIS A 593 -26.22 -14.34 28.91
C HIS A 593 -27.47 -13.75 28.23
N ARG A 594 -27.92 -14.31 27.11
CA ARG A 594 -29.17 -13.89 26.46
C ARG A 594 -30.39 -14.10 27.36
N ALA A 595 -30.44 -15.22 28.07
CA ALA A 595 -31.51 -15.52 29.01
C ALA A 595 -31.56 -14.50 30.17
N GLU A 596 -30.41 -14.12 30.73
CA GLU A 596 -30.32 -13.07 31.76
C GLU A 596 -30.82 -11.71 31.27
N LEU A 597 -30.58 -11.37 30.00
CA LEU A 597 -31.05 -10.12 29.39
C LEU A 597 -32.50 -10.20 28.88
N GLY A 598 -33.15 -11.36 28.96
CA GLY A 598 -34.48 -11.59 28.39
C GLY A 598 -34.53 -11.49 26.85
N ILE A 599 -33.40 -11.71 26.18
CA ILE A 599 -33.30 -11.60 24.72
C ILE A 599 -33.67 -12.95 24.08
N THR A 600 -34.68 -12.94 23.22
CA THR A 600 -34.99 -14.08 22.36
C THR A 600 -34.11 -14.02 21.10
N PRO A 601 -33.25 -15.04 20.84
CA PRO A 601 -32.38 -15.04 19.68
C PRO A 601 -33.19 -14.96 18.38
N ARG A 602 -32.80 -14.07 17.46
CA ARG A 602 -33.36 -13.99 16.10
C ARG A 602 -32.38 -14.52 15.05
N ALA A 603 -32.91 -14.92 13.91
CA ALA A 603 -32.08 -15.18 12.73
C ALA A 603 -31.50 -13.85 12.21
N ILE A 604 -30.19 -13.85 11.96
CA ILE A 604 -29.45 -12.69 11.42
C ILE A 604 -28.76 -13.16 10.14
N SER A 605 -28.91 -12.41 9.05
CA SER A 605 -28.29 -12.76 7.77
C SER A 605 -26.83 -12.30 7.70
N ASP A 606 -26.04 -12.93 6.82
CA ASP A 606 -24.65 -12.51 6.57
C ASP A 606 -24.60 -11.03 6.09
N GLU A 607 -25.59 -10.59 5.30
CA GLU A 607 -25.70 -9.22 4.81
C GLU A 607 -25.93 -8.20 5.92
N GLU A 608 -26.77 -8.52 6.91
CA GLU A 608 -26.99 -7.65 8.06
C GLU A 608 -25.73 -7.54 8.92
N ILE A 609 -25.03 -8.66 9.14
CA ILE A 609 -23.76 -8.69 9.88
C ILE A 609 -22.74 -7.75 9.21
N VAL A 610 -22.54 -7.93 7.90
CA VAL A 610 -21.59 -7.11 7.13
C VAL A 610 -22.03 -5.64 7.15
N SER A 611 -23.30 -5.37 6.90
CA SER A 611 -23.84 -4.00 6.90
C SER A 611 -23.61 -3.31 8.24
N ARG A 612 -23.98 -3.94 9.37
CA ARG A 612 -23.81 -3.31 10.69
C ARG A 612 -22.34 -3.11 11.05
N CYS A 613 -21.50 -4.12 10.88
CA CYS A 613 -20.09 -4.00 11.22
C CYS A 613 -19.37 -2.98 10.34
N ILE A 614 -19.56 -3.01 9.02
CA ILE A 614 -18.87 -2.10 8.10
C ILE A 614 -19.44 -0.68 8.18
N LEU A 615 -20.76 -0.48 8.32
CA LEU A 615 -21.32 0.86 8.45
C LEU A 615 -21.01 1.51 9.81
N ALA A 616 -20.74 0.72 10.86
CA ALA A 616 -20.17 1.25 12.10
C ALA A 616 -18.78 1.87 11.88
N LEU A 617 -17.93 1.22 11.08
CA LEU A 617 -16.64 1.78 10.67
C LEU A 617 -16.83 3.07 9.89
N VAL A 618 -17.69 3.06 8.88
CA VAL A 618 -17.94 4.22 8.01
C VAL A 618 -18.45 5.42 8.81
N ASN A 619 -19.40 5.18 9.72
CA ASN A 619 -19.98 6.25 10.52
C ASN A 619 -18.93 6.87 11.46
N GLU A 620 -18.06 6.06 12.06
CA GLU A 620 -16.97 6.57 12.91
C GLU A 620 -15.87 7.25 12.09
N GLY A 621 -15.51 6.70 10.94
CA GLY A 621 -14.57 7.34 10.00
C GLY A 621 -15.05 8.71 9.54
N ALA A 622 -16.37 8.87 9.34
CA ALA A 622 -16.96 10.17 9.02
C ALA A 622 -16.83 11.19 10.17
N ARG A 623 -16.94 10.75 11.44
CA ARG A 623 -16.70 11.61 12.61
C ARG A 623 -15.24 12.03 12.70
N ILE A 624 -14.31 11.08 12.51
CA ILE A 624 -12.86 11.32 12.48
C ILE A 624 -12.47 12.37 11.43
N LEU A 625 -13.10 12.32 10.24
CA LEU A 625 -12.90 13.35 9.21
C LEU A 625 -13.48 14.70 9.61
N ASP A 626 -14.69 14.72 10.19
CA ASP A 626 -15.36 15.95 10.61
C ASP A 626 -14.59 16.67 11.73
N GLU A 627 -13.95 15.91 12.61
CA GLU A 627 -13.11 16.39 13.71
C GLU A 627 -11.69 16.78 13.27
N GLY A 628 -11.31 16.50 12.01
CA GLY A 628 -9.96 16.77 11.50
C GLY A 628 -8.87 15.86 12.07
N ILE A 629 -9.23 14.73 12.68
CA ILE A 629 -8.27 13.72 13.17
C ILE A 629 -7.56 13.04 12.01
N ALA A 630 -8.28 12.73 10.92
CA ALA A 630 -7.68 12.33 9.65
C ALA A 630 -7.84 13.46 8.64
N ALA A 631 -6.79 13.73 7.85
CA ALA A 631 -6.84 14.81 6.87
C ALA A 631 -7.79 14.52 5.70
N ARG A 632 -7.89 13.24 5.30
CA ARG A 632 -8.58 12.80 4.07
C ARG A 632 -9.20 11.41 4.26
N ALA A 633 -10.29 11.12 3.54
CA ALA A 633 -10.93 9.80 3.55
C ALA A 633 -10.00 8.67 3.11
N SER A 634 -9.14 8.93 2.11
CA SER A 634 -8.12 7.98 1.65
C SER A 634 -7.14 7.56 2.75
N ASP A 635 -6.87 8.43 3.73
CA ASP A 635 -5.93 8.13 4.82
C ASP A 635 -6.54 7.09 5.77
N ILE A 636 -7.84 7.22 6.05
CA ILE A 636 -8.63 6.21 6.79
C ILE A 636 -8.64 4.87 6.03
N ASP A 637 -8.84 4.92 4.72
CA ASP A 637 -8.82 3.73 3.88
C ASP A 637 -7.43 3.04 3.93
N MET A 638 -6.33 3.81 3.97
CA MET A 638 -4.98 3.25 4.10
C MET A 638 -4.77 2.59 5.44
N VAL A 639 -5.25 3.19 6.54
CA VAL A 639 -5.22 2.60 7.88
C VAL A 639 -5.89 1.23 7.86
N TYR A 640 -7.10 1.14 7.29
CA TYR A 640 -7.89 -0.09 7.30
C TYR A 640 -7.32 -1.19 6.41
N ILE A 641 -6.81 -0.83 5.23
CA ILE A 641 -6.18 -1.79 4.32
C ILE A 641 -4.87 -2.34 4.93
N THR A 642 -4.06 -1.48 5.56
CA THR A 642 -2.68 -1.83 5.92
C THR A 642 -2.50 -2.25 7.38
N GLY A 643 -3.46 -1.93 8.25
CA GLY A 643 -3.48 -2.25 9.67
C GLY A 643 -4.54 -3.26 10.10
N TYR A 644 -5.72 -3.25 9.46
CA TYR A 644 -6.89 -4.03 9.92
C TYR A 644 -7.36 -5.10 8.93
N GLY A 645 -6.63 -5.30 7.82
CA GLY A 645 -6.91 -6.36 6.86
C GLY A 645 -8.22 -6.16 6.09
N PHE A 646 -8.63 -4.90 5.87
CA PHE A 646 -9.77 -4.59 5.00
C PHE A 646 -9.46 -5.02 3.54
N PRO A 647 -10.43 -5.60 2.82
CA PRO A 647 -10.19 -6.09 1.45
C PRO A 647 -9.76 -4.98 0.49
N VAL A 648 -8.53 -5.07 -0.01
CA VAL A 648 -7.96 -4.10 -0.99
C VAL A 648 -8.84 -3.96 -2.23
N HIS A 649 -9.46 -5.04 -2.72
CA HIS A 649 -10.34 -5.01 -3.89
C HIS A 649 -11.66 -4.23 -3.66
N LYS A 650 -11.93 -3.80 -2.43
CA LYS A 650 -13.03 -2.88 -2.06
C LYS A 650 -12.54 -1.48 -1.66
N GLY A 651 -11.22 -1.26 -1.60
CA GLY A 651 -10.58 0.06 -1.52
C GLY A 651 -10.53 0.72 -0.15
N GLY A 652 -11.22 0.18 0.86
CA GLY A 652 -11.29 0.74 2.22
C GLY A 652 -12.74 1.05 2.62
N PRO A 653 -13.03 1.25 3.91
CA PRO A 653 -14.39 1.53 4.38
C PRO A 653 -15.03 2.77 3.72
N MET A 654 -14.26 3.84 3.52
CA MET A 654 -14.78 5.11 2.98
C MET A 654 -15.08 4.97 1.48
N LEU A 655 -14.15 4.41 0.69
CA LEU A 655 -14.43 4.09 -0.72
C LEU A 655 -15.57 3.07 -0.89
N TYR A 656 -15.66 2.08 0.00
CA TYR A 656 -16.76 1.13 -0.02
C TYR A 656 -18.12 1.82 0.20
N ALA A 657 -18.19 2.78 1.13
CA ALA A 657 -19.38 3.60 1.34
C ALA A 657 -19.75 4.43 0.11
N ASP A 658 -18.76 5.02 -0.57
CA ASP A 658 -18.98 5.73 -1.84
C ASP A 658 -19.52 4.78 -2.93
N GLY A 659 -19.05 3.53 -2.95
CA GLY A 659 -19.54 2.49 -3.85
C GLY A 659 -20.99 2.07 -3.60
N LEU A 660 -21.46 2.13 -2.35
CA LEU A 660 -22.87 1.91 -1.98
C LEU A 660 -23.75 3.13 -2.30
N GLY A 661 -23.14 4.32 -2.38
CA GLY A 661 -23.80 5.61 -2.45
C GLY A 661 -24.19 6.12 -1.05
N LEU A 662 -23.73 7.32 -0.70
CA LEU A 662 -23.90 7.87 0.66
C LEU A 662 -25.37 8.11 1.04
N TYR A 663 -26.26 8.35 0.08
CA TYR A 663 -27.69 8.42 0.34
C TYR A 663 -28.24 7.09 0.89
N SER A 664 -27.83 5.96 0.28
CA SER A 664 -28.19 4.62 0.75
C SER A 664 -27.61 4.35 2.13
N VAL A 665 -26.35 4.72 2.36
CA VAL A 665 -25.69 4.61 3.67
C VAL A 665 -26.47 5.38 4.74
N LEU A 666 -26.80 6.66 4.48
CA LEU A 666 -27.56 7.50 5.40
C LEU A 666 -28.92 6.90 5.75
N ARG A 667 -29.65 6.37 4.76
CA ARG A 667 -30.93 5.70 4.98
C ARG A 667 -30.78 4.46 5.85
N THR A 668 -29.77 3.64 5.60
CA THR A 668 -29.50 2.43 6.38
C THR A 668 -29.14 2.76 7.83
N LEU A 669 -28.27 3.74 8.07
CA LEU A 669 -27.94 4.21 9.43
C LEU A 669 -29.20 4.69 10.17
N ARG A 670 -30.04 5.49 9.53
CA ARG A 670 -31.32 5.94 10.11
C ARG A 670 -32.27 4.77 10.39
N SER A 671 -32.29 3.75 9.53
CA SER A 671 -33.08 2.54 9.75
C SER A 671 -32.61 1.76 10.97
N TYR A 672 -31.30 1.62 11.20
CA TYR A 672 -30.77 0.98 12.39
C TYR A 672 -31.02 1.81 13.66
N ALA A 673 -30.95 3.15 13.56
CA ALA A 673 -31.26 4.04 14.67
C ALA A 673 -32.75 4.00 15.09
N ALA A 674 -33.64 3.69 14.14
CA ALA A 674 -35.08 3.55 14.38
C ALA A 674 -35.49 2.13 14.83
N HIS A 675 -34.58 1.15 14.75
CA HIS A 675 -34.90 -0.23 15.10
C HIS A 675 -35.13 -0.38 16.61
N SER A 676 -36.15 -1.15 17.02
CA SER A 676 -36.52 -1.31 18.44
C SER A 676 -35.42 -1.94 19.31
N HIS A 677 -34.53 -2.73 18.69
CA HIS A 677 -33.35 -3.31 19.33
C HIS A 677 -32.05 -2.54 19.04
N GLY A 678 -32.13 -1.43 18.30
CA GLY A 678 -30.97 -0.62 17.93
C GLY A 678 -30.62 0.40 19.01
N ASP A 679 -29.32 0.58 19.26
CA ASP A 679 -28.83 1.74 20.03
C ASP A 679 -28.96 2.99 19.15
N ARG A 680 -30.04 3.76 19.37
CA ARG A 680 -30.33 4.99 18.63
C ARG A 680 -29.16 5.99 18.69
N SER A 681 -28.45 6.05 19.81
CA SER A 681 -27.31 6.96 19.98
C SER A 681 -26.11 6.51 19.14
N PHE A 682 -25.82 5.21 19.12
CA PHE A 682 -24.76 4.63 18.30
C PHE A 682 -24.97 4.89 16.80
N TRP A 683 -26.20 4.63 16.34
CA TRP A 683 -26.56 4.67 14.93
C TRP A 683 -26.91 6.05 14.39
N GLN A 684 -26.82 7.09 15.23
CA GLN A 684 -26.96 8.46 14.75
C GLN A 684 -25.95 8.73 13.63
N PRO A 685 -26.40 9.10 12.42
CA PRO A 685 -25.49 9.39 11.32
C PRO A 685 -24.55 10.54 11.68
N ALA A 686 -23.27 10.42 11.32
CA ALA A 686 -22.31 11.50 11.44
C ALA A 686 -22.75 12.71 10.60
N ALA A 687 -22.56 13.92 11.12
CA ALA A 687 -22.99 15.15 10.46
C ALA A 687 -22.34 15.30 9.07
N LEU A 688 -21.08 14.88 8.90
CA LEU A 688 -20.42 14.86 7.60
C LEU A 688 -21.18 14.04 6.54
N ILE A 689 -21.72 12.86 6.89
CA ILE A 689 -22.50 12.04 5.95
C ILE A 689 -23.75 12.82 5.49
N GLU A 690 -24.45 13.46 6.42
CA GLU A 690 -25.64 14.26 6.10
C GLU A 690 -25.31 15.44 5.19
N ARG A 691 -24.20 16.15 5.45
CA ARG A 691 -23.74 17.27 4.61
C ARG A 691 -23.33 16.82 3.21
N LEU A 692 -22.59 15.72 3.09
CA LEU A 692 -22.18 15.17 1.78
C LEU A 692 -23.39 14.75 0.95
N VAL A 693 -24.37 14.06 1.57
CA VAL A 693 -25.60 13.67 0.89
C VAL A 693 -26.42 14.89 0.44
N ALA A 694 -26.55 15.91 1.30
CA ALA A 694 -27.27 17.13 0.95
C ALA A 694 -26.66 17.87 -0.26
N ASN A 695 -25.34 17.75 -0.44
CA ASN A 695 -24.60 18.40 -1.53
C ASN A 695 -24.39 17.49 -2.76
N GLY A 696 -24.89 16.25 -2.75
CA GLY A 696 -24.66 15.29 -3.84
C GLY A 696 -23.19 14.85 -3.98
N GLN A 697 -22.43 14.85 -2.88
CA GLN A 697 -20.99 14.56 -2.83
C GLN A 697 -20.71 13.16 -2.25
N SER A 698 -19.47 12.70 -2.45
CA SER A 698 -18.92 11.47 -1.87
C SER A 698 -17.76 11.79 -0.90
N PHE A 699 -17.24 10.80 -0.15
CA PHE A 699 -16.07 11.03 0.70
C PHE A 699 -14.79 11.32 -0.11
N ASN A 700 -14.66 10.71 -1.29
CA ASN A 700 -13.43 10.74 -2.09
C ASN A 700 -13.52 11.62 -3.34
N GLY A 701 -14.50 12.53 -3.40
CA GLY A 701 -14.72 13.45 -4.52
C GLY A 701 -16.04 13.23 -5.24
#